data_AF-A0A6N8WUC6-F1
#
_entry.id   AF-A0A6N8WUC6-F1
#
_cell.length_a   1.000
_cell.length_b   1.000
_cell.length_c   1.000
_cell.angle_alpha   90.00
_cell.angle_beta   90.00
_cell.angle_gamma   90.00
#
_symmetry.space_group_name_H-M   'P 1'
#
loop_
_entity.id
_entity.type
_entity.pdbx_description
1 polymer ?
#
loop_
_entity_poly.entity_id
_entity_poly.type
_entity_poly.pdbx_seq_one_letter_code
_entity_poly.pdbx_strand_id
1 'polypeptide(L)'
;MARLLAVRLALAAFATAVLLSPLSAAAQAPERALFDRYCVTCHNERLQTAGLMLDRLDISDIAGNAETLEEVVRKLRSGQMPPEGRPRPEEAEIDAFAGALEAALDQVAAERPDPGRVASRRLNRLEYVNAVYDLLALEIDGEALLPSDMAGFGFDNNADVLSITPALMDRYIAAATKISRAAVGSPDNRAVMQVYKVGYERRDVRRSDDMPFATHGGLAVRHNFPLDGEYLFAIRLKRNETIETIDGIAEDEHQIELRIDHELIRRFNIGGRFPGPDPGQLIAVPEDDVEGQRLHEYRMTADNELEIRLPVRAGTRLVSVGFTDSAPSPNVPTDLPGIDMLYLSGPFDGAVPANTPSRQRIFTCRPESPETAAEEACARRILGTLARRAYRRPVTDDDLDPLLTVYREGRAARDFEAGVERALEALLAMPSFLLRVERQPVDTQPGAIYELTDLELATRLSFFLWKSIPDDELLTLAEQGRLRDPDVLAGQVRRLLADRRSTRFMNDFAGQWLQIRNIHSQDPDGALFAGFNDSLRNAMVRETELFFESQVRADRPIDELLTADYTFLNEQLADHYGVDGIYGSRFRRVDWNDDRRHGLLGHASLLTVTSYANRTSVVLRGLWVLETLLGAPPPPPPPNVPPLAENDRSNPTSLRERMEQHRRNPVCASCHRRMDPLGFAMEHFDAIGRWRESDGGAPINATIELSGHTIDSPRALREALLAEGDREFVRTVAEKLLIYAIGRGVLYTDQPLLRRISDQLEREGDRWSSLVEAVVASDQFRMRRAPDANRDNAVAADQP
;
A
#
# COMPACT_ATOMS: atom_id res chain seq x y z
N MET A 1 80.82 -20.24 -9.73
CA MET A 1 80.52 -20.11 -11.18
C MET A 1 79.42 -19.06 -11.30
N ALA A 2 79.83 -17.80 -11.46
CA ALA A 2 79.90 -17.07 -12.74
C ALA A 2 78.57 -16.31 -12.99
N ARG A 3 78.51 -15.04 -12.59
CA ARG A 3 78.71 -13.82 -13.41
C ARG A 3 77.39 -13.42 -14.13
N LEU A 4 76.91 -12.19 -14.25
CA LEU A 4 77.34 -10.81 -13.92
C LEU A 4 76.21 -9.86 -14.43
N LEU A 5 76.12 -8.64 -13.86
CA LEU A 5 75.52 -7.39 -14.40
C LEU A 5 73.97 -7.28 -14.47
N ALA A 6 73.29 -6.16 -14.16
CA ALA A 6 73.69 -4.75 -13.95
C ALA A 6 72.58 -4.00 -13.13
N VAL A 7 72.89 -3.18 -12.09
CA VAL A 7 73.10 -1.69 -12.12
C VAL A 7 71.77 -0.90 -12.14
N ARG A 8 71.21 -0.41 -11.01
CA ARG A 8 71.31 0.95 -10.37
C ARG A 8 70.17 1.04 -9.33
N LEU A 9 70.15 1.79 -8.22
CA LEU A 9 70.88 2.96 -7.75
C LEU A 9 70.75 3.01 -6.20
N ALA A 10 71.71 3.63 -5.52
CA ALA A 10 71.78 3.82 -4.07
C ALA A 10 71.35 5.24 -3.64
N LEU A 11 71.32 5.43 -2.31
CA LEU A 11 71.11 6.65 -1.49
C LEU A 11 69.64 6.95 -1.12
N ALA A 12 69.21 6.82 0.14
CA ALA A 12 69.61 7.49 1.40
C ALA A 12 68.66 8.64 1.74
N ALA A 13 67.94 8.43 2.85
CA ALA A 13 67.37 9.39 3.79
C ALA A 13 67.27 10.86 3.35
N PHE A 14 66.03 11.31 3.11
CA PHE A 14 65.59 12.63 3.54
C PHE A 14 64.26 12.47 4.27
N ALA A 15 64.26 12.90 5.52
CA ALA A 15 63.09 13.04 6.34
C ALA A 15 62.20 14.14 5.75
N THR A 16 61.08 13.74 5.13
CA THR A 16 59.92 14.61 4.95
C THR A 16 58.89 14.19 5.99
N ALA A 17 58.91 14.90 7.13
CA ALA A 17 57.74 15.03 7.95
C ALA A 17 56.67 15.74 7.11
N VAL A 18 55.87 14.96 6.38
CA VAL A 18 54.61 15.44 5.86
C VAL A 18 53.72 15.59 7.09
N LEU A 19 53.61 16.83 7.56
CA LEU A 19 52.46 17.27 8.32
C LEU A 19 51.23 16.91 7.48
N LEU A 20 50.63 15.76 7.77
CA LEU A 20 49.23 15.49 7.48
C LEU A 20 48.45 16.48 8.36
N SER A 21 48.36 17.72 7.90
CA SER A 21 47.29 18.60 8.34
C SER A 21 45.99 17.86 8.01
N PRO A 22 45.12 17.60 8.99
CA PRO A 22 43.76 17.23 8.64
C PRO A 22 43.22 18.43 7.87
N LEU A 23 42.89 18.25 6.59
CA LEU A 23 41.96 19.12 5.90
C LEU A 23 40.60 18.92 6.57
N SER A 24 40.47 19.45 7.79
CA SER A 24 39.18 19.86 8.29
C SER A 24 38.81 21.04 7.39
N ALA A 25 38.01 20.77 6.36
CA ALA A 25 37.26 21.84 5.72
C ALA A 25 36.44 22.48 6.85
N ALA A 26 36.93 23.61 7.38
CA ALA A 26 36.13 24.42 8.27
C ALA A 26 34.91 24.82 7.45
N ALA A 27 33.72 24.37 7.86
CA ALA A 27 32.47 24.76 7.22
C ALA A 27 32.45 26.29 7.15
N GLN A 28 32.49 26.84 5.93
CA GLN A 28 32.34 28.27 5.73
C GLN A 28 30.95 28.66 6.22
N ALA A 29 30.88 29.70 7.06
CA ALA A 29 29.59 30.20 7.55
C ALA A 29 28.69 30.58 6.36
N PRO A 30 27.37 30.32 6.43
CA PRO A 30 26.46 30.64 5.34
C PRO A 30 26.54 32.12 4.96
N GLU A 31 26.76 32.41 3.68
CA GLU A 31 27.00 33.77 3.21
C GLU A 31 25.73 34.63 3.23
N ARG A 32 25.64 35.57 4.17
CA ARG A 32 24.50 36.50 4.29
C ARG A 32 24.23 37.30 3.01
N ALA A 33 25.26 37.62 2.24
CA ALA A 33 25.13 38.39 1.01
C ALA A 33 24.30 37.67 -0.07
N LEU A 34 24.49 36.35 -0.23
CA LEU A 34 23.69 35.53 -1.14
C LEU A 34 22.22 35.47 -0.67
N PHE A 35 22.01 35.21 0.62
CA PHE A 35 20.69 35.16 1.24
C PHE A 35 19.90 36.47 1.05
N ASP A 36 20.53 37.62 1.31
CA ASP A 36 19.88 38.92 1.14
C ASP A 36 19.55 39.22 -0.33
N ARG A 37 20.44 38.85 -1.25
CA ARG A 37 20.26 39.10 -2.69
C ARG A 37 19.15 38.26 -3.29
N TYR A 38 19.09 36.97 -2.95
CA TYR A 38 18.24 36.00 -3.65
C TYR A 38 16.98 35.58 -2.88
N CYS A 39 16.97 35.67 -1.55
CA CYS A 39 15.83 35.27 -0.72
C CYS A 39 15.05 36.48 -0.17
N VAL A 40 15.75 37.43 0.45
CA VAL A 40 15.13 38.56 1.18
C VAL A 40 14.41 39.53 0.24
N THR A 41 14.79 39.60 -1.03
CA THR A 41 14.12 40.47 -2.02
C THR A 41 12.63 40.16 -2.19
N CYS A 42 12.21 38.90 -1.98
CA CYS A 42 10.81 38.46 -2.05
C CYS A 42 10.21 38.07 -0.69
N HIS A 43 11.02 37.52 0.22
CA HIS A 43 10.58 37.07 1.54
C HIS A 43 10.98 38.10 2.60
N ASN A 44 10.29 39.24 2.62
CA ASN A 44 10.50 40.32 3.58
C ASN A 44 9.16 40.80 4.16
N GLU A 45 9.22 41.63 5.19
CA GLU A 45 8.03 42.15 5.88
C GLU A 45 7.03 42.85 4.93
N ARG A 46 7.49 43.43 3.82
CA ARG A 46 6.63 44.15 2.87
C ARG A 46 5.92 43.22 1.89
N LEU A 47 6.63 42.25 1.32
CA LEU A 47 6.08 41.39 0.27
C LEU A 47 5.46 40.10 0.83
N GLN A 48 6.03 39.55 1.91
CA GLN A 48 5.57 38.34 2.60
C GLN A 48 5.20 37.22 1.64
N THR A 49 6.03 37.02 0.60
CA THR A 49 5.75 36.01 -0.42
C THR A 49 5.65 34.64 0.26
N ALA A 50 4.53 33.94 0.05
CA ALA A 50 4.21 32.68 0.71
C ALA A 50 4.19 32.75 2.27
N GLY A 51 3.91 33.93 2.84
CA GLY A 51 3.83 34.13 4.29
C GLY A 51 5.17 34.22 5.02
N LEU A 52 6.30 34.22 4.30
CA LEU A 52 7.63 34.10 4.90
C LEU A 52 8.38 35.46 4.98
N MET A 53 9.00 35.73 6.13
CA MET A 53 9.80 36.95 6.40
C MET A 53 11.24 36.59 6.79
N LEU A 54 12.16 36.65 5.82
CA LEU A 54 13.57 36.30 5.98
C LEU A 54 14.47 37.50 6.27
N ASP A 55 14.00 38.73 6.05
CA ASP A 55 14.73 39.96 6.37
C ASP A 55 15.07 40.09 7.87
N ARG A 56 14.21 39.55 8.73
CA ARG A 56 14.37 39.56 10.19
C ARG A 56 15.06 38.30 10.75
N LEU A 57 15.31 37.30 9.91
CA LEU A 57 15.88 36.02 10.33
C LEU A 57 17.40 36.16 10.45
N ASP A 58 17.96 35.79 11.61
CA ASP A 58 19.41 35.73 11.83
C ASP A 58 19.94 34.34 11.42
N ILE A 59 20.54 34.26 10.22
CA ILE A 59 21.10 33.01 9.70
C ILE A 59 22.35 32.52 10.47
N SER A 60 22.84 33.29 11.45
CA SER A 60 23.90 32.85 12.36
C SER A 60 23.35 32.17 13.62
N ASP A 61 22.10 32.45 14.01
CA ASP A 61 21.37 31.70 15.04
C ASP A 61 20.65 30.50 14.42
N ILE A 62 21.45 29.47 14.08
CA ILE A 62 20.97 28.25 13.44
C ILE A 62 19.96 27.52 14.33
N ALA A 63 20.22 27.43 15.64
CA ALA A 63 19.38 26.69 16.56
C ALA A 63 18.01 27.35 16.78
N GLY A 64 17.97 28.68 16.89
CA GLY A 64 16.72 29.44 17.03
C GLY A 64 15.86 29.44 15.78
N ASN A 65 16.47 29.28 14.59
CA ASN A 65 15.79 29.38 13.29
C ASN A 65 15.77 28.06 12.50
N ALA A 66 16.05 26.92 13.15
CA ALA A 66 16.29 25.64 12.48
C ALA A 66 15.13 25.20 11.57
N GLU A 67 13.88 25.37 12.01
CA GLU A 67 12.70 25.01 11.24
C GLU A 67 12.61 25.76 9.91
N THR A 68 12.66 27.09 9.97
CA THR A 68 12.64 27.94 8.77
C THR A 68 13.86 27.71 7.87
N LEU A 69 15.03 27.48 8.46
CA LEU A 69 16.25 27.21 7.68
C LEU A 69 16.19 25.86 6.97
N GLU A 70 15.62 24.81 7.58
CA GLU A 70 15.36 23.52 6.90
C GLU A 70 14.37 23.66 5.73
N GLU A 71 13.34 24.51 5.88
CA GLU A 71 12.45 24.82 4.75
C GLU A 71 13.19 25.51 3.61
N VAL A 72 14.06 26.48 3.92
CA VAL A 72 14.92 27.14 2.93
C VAL A 72 15.80 26.11 2.21
N VAL A 73 16.49 25.24 2.96
CA VAL A 73 17.31 24.15 2.40
C VAL A 73 16.49 23.29 1.45
N ARG A 74 15.30 22.81 1.87
CA ARG A 74 14.43 21.98 1.03
C ARG A 74 14.00 22.70 -0.25
N LYS A 75 13.68 24.00 -0.19
CA LYS A 75 13.31 24.79 -1.38
C LYS A 75 14.49 25.04 -2.32
N LEU A 76 15.71 25.14 -1.80
CA LEU A 76 16.93 25.26 -2.61
C LEU A 76 17.27 23.92 -3.29
N ARG A 77 17.35 22.83 -2.53
CA ARG A 77 17.68 21.48 -3.03
C ARG A 77 16.69 20.98 -4.07
N SER A 78 15.39 21.21 -3.87
CA SER A 78 14.36 20.86 -4.86
C SER A 78 14.26 21.83 -6.04
N GLY A 79 15.15 22.83 -6.15
CA GLY A 79 15.18 23.81 -7.24
C GLY A 79 13.97 24.76 -7.30
N GLN A 80 13.13 24.80 -6.27
CA GLN A 80 11.94 25.64 -6.20
C GLN A 80 12.28 27.12 -6.05
N MET A 81 13.38 27.41 -5.38
CA MET A 81 13.81 28.78 -5.08
C MET A 81 15.26 29.02 -5.54
N PRO A 82 15.56 30.22 -6.07
CA PRO A 82 14.60 31.23 -6.55
C PRO A 82 13.77 30.70 -7.74
N PRO A 83 12.51 31.15 -7.94
CA PRO A 83 11.64 30.58 -8.97
C PRO A 83 12.11 30.96 -10.38
N GLU A 84 11.73 30.15 -11.38
CA GLU A 84 12.06 30.42 -12.78
C GLU A 84 11.63 31.82 -13.26
N GLY A 85 12.52 32.47 -14.02
CA GLY A 85 12.34 33.84 -14.50
C GLY A 85 12.78 34.92 -13.52
N ARG A 86 13.26 34.55 -12.32
CA ARG A 86 13.98 35.45 -11.40
C ARG A 86 15.50 35.27 -11.55
N PRO A 87 16.31 36.25 -11.14
CA PRO A 87 17.75 36.05 -11.02
C PRO A 87 18.05 34.85 -10.11
N ARG A 88 18.87 33.92 -10.59
CA ARG A 88 19.32 32.74 -9.84
C ARG A 88 20.86 32.78 -9.71
N PRO A 89 21.43 32.28 -8.61
CA PRO A 89 22.86 31.99 -8.52
C PRO A 89 23.25 30.89 -9.50
N GLU A 90 24.54 30.69 -9.70
CA GLU A 90 25.03 29.47 -10.37
C GLU A 90 24.74 28.25 -9.48
N GLU A 91 24.56 27.08 -10.10
CA GLU A 91 24.20 25.83 -9.39
C GLU A 91 25.23 25.49 -8.29
N ALA A 92 26.52 25.64 -8.59
CA ALA A 92 27.59 25.45 -7.61
C ALA A 92 27.51 26.41 -6.41
N GLU A 93 27.01 27.64 -6.59
CA GLU A 93 26.79 28.59 -5.49
C GLU A 93 25.60 28.18 -4.62
N ILE A 94 24.53 27.66 -5.24
CA ILE A 94 23.36 27.12 -4.52
C ILE A 94 23.80 25.92 -3.67
N ASP A 95 24.55 24.98 -4.27
CA ASP A 95 25.01 23.78 -3.59
C ASP A 95 25.93 24.07 -2.42
N ALA A 96 26.88 24.99 -2.62
CA ALA A 96 27.78 25.42 -1.55
C ALA A 96 27.01 26.08 -0.39
N PHE A 97 26.05 26.95 -0.70
CA PHE A 97 25.24 27.63 0.32
C PHE A 97 24.31 26.67 1.06
N ALA A 98 23.59 25.80 0.34
CA ALA A 98 22.72 24.79 0.93
C ALA A 98 23.52 23.80 1.79
N GLY A 99 24.67 23.33 1.31
CA GLY A 99 25.55 22.43 2.05
C GLY A 99 26.11 23.05 3.34
N ALA A 100 26.44 24.35 3.33
CA ALA A 100 26.87 25.06 4.53
C ALA A 100 25.75 25.16 5.58
N LEU A 101 24.51 25.44 5.14
CA LEU A 101 23.34 25.45 6.03
C LEU A 101 23.03 24.07 6.60
N GLU A 102 23.04 23.03 5.76
CA GLU A 102 22.82 21.64 6.16
C GLU A 102 23.84 21.20 7.22
N ALA A 103 25.14 21.45 6.98
CA ALA A 103 26.19 21.12 7.93
C ALA A 103 26.01 21.80 9.29
N ALA A 104 25.59 23.07 9.29
CA ALA A 104 25.33 23.82 10.52
C ALA A 104 24.08 23.28 11.26
N LEU A 105 23.00 22.97 10.53
CA LEU A 105 21.78 22.37 11.08
C LEU A 105 22.05 20.97 11.65
N ASP A 106 22.85 20.17 10.95
CA ASP A 106 23.24 18.83 11.39
C ASP A 106 24.08 18.86 12.67
N GLN A 107 24.99 19.84 12.79
CA GLN A 107 25.75 20.05 14.02
C GLN A 107 24.83 20.39 15.20
N VAL A 108 23.86 21.30 15.01
CA VAL A 108 22.88 21.63 16.06
C VAL A 108 22.07 20.40 16.45
N ALA A 109 21.62 19.60 15.48
CA ALA A 109 20.85 18.40 15.74
C ALA A 109 21.65 17.30 16.46
N ALA A 110 22.97 17.22 16.21
CA ALA A 110 23.85 16.30 16.92
C ALA A 110 24.03 16.70 18.40
N GLU A 111 24.07 18.00 18.69
CA GLU A 111 24.15 18.52 20.07
C GLU A 111 22.81 18.46 20.81
N ARG A 112 21.70 18.53 20.07
CA ARG A 112 20.32 18.55 20.60
C ARG A 112 19.43 17.63 19.77
N PRO A 113 19.57 16.29 19.92
CA PRO A 113 18.71 15.36 19.18
C PRO A 113 17.24 15.61 19.51
N ASP A 114 16.34 15.41 18.55
CA ASP A 114 14.89 15.50 18.78
C ASP A 114 14.19 14.45 17.92
N PRO A 115 13.89 13.25 18.48
CA PRO A 115 13.25 12.16 17.74
C PRO A 115 11.75 12.45 17.46
N GLY A 116 11.24 13.60 17.90
CA GLY A 116 9.85 13.97 17.77
C GLY A 116 8.91 13.18 18.69
N ARG A 117 7.61 13.41 18.49
CA ARG A 117 6.53 12.78 19.26
C ARG A 117 5.56 12.09 18.31
N VAL A 118 5.13 10.89 18.68
CA VAL A 118 4.07 10.16 17.98
C VAL A 118 2.88 10.05 18.93
N ALA A 119 1.66 10.39 18.50
CA ALA A 119 0.48 10.21 19.34
C ALA A 119 0.19 8.71 19.59
N SER A 120 -0.58 8.41 20.64
CA SER A 120 -1.16 7.08 20.80
C SER A 120 -2.12 6.83 19.65
N ARG A 121 -2.04 5.65 19.02
CA ARG A 121 -2.87 5.31 17.85
C ARG A 121 -3.55 3.97 18.02
N ARG A 122 -4.71 3.81 17.41
CA ARG A 122 -5.35 2.50 17.25
C ARG A 122 -4.68 1.69 16.14
N LEU A 123 -4.96 0.39 16.12
CA LEU A 123 -4.72 -0.44 14.94
C LEU A 123 -5.57 0.09 13.79
N ASN A 124 -4.95 0.31 12.63
CA ASN A 124 -5.71 0.55 11.41
C ASN A 124 -6.41 -0.75 10.95
N ARG A 125 -7.33 -0.66 9.99
CA ARG A 125 -8.15 -1.79 9.52
C ARG A 125 -7.29 -2.99 9.09
N LEU A 126 -6.24 -2.74 8.32
CA LEU A 126 -5.33 -3.80 7.86
C LEU A 126 -4.56 -4.44 9.03
N GLU A 127 -4.04 -3.62 9.94
CA GLU A 127 -3.34 -4.06 11.15
C GLU A 127 -4.24 -4.92 12.06
N TYR A 128 -5.52 -4.55 12.21
CA TYR A 128 -6.51 -5.32 12.98
C TYR A 128 -6.76 -6.68 12.34
N VAL A 129 -7.01 -6.74 11.02
CA VAL A 129 -7.24 -7.99 10.28
C VAL A 129 -6.04 -8.93 10.40
N ASN A 130 -4.82 -8.42 10.20
CA ASN A 130 -3.61 -9.21 10.29
C ASN A 130 -3.34 -9.68 11.73
N ALA A 131 -3.57 -8.83 12.73
CA ALA A 131 -3.42 -9.19 14.14
C ALA A 131 -4.39 -10.31 14.54
N VAL A 132 -5.64 -10.24 14.08
CA VAL A 132 -6.63 -11.32 14.28
C VAL A 132 -6.18 -12.61 13.61
N TYR A 133 -5.70 -12.54 12.36
CA TYR A 133 -5.20 -13.73 11.67
C TYR A 133 -3.98 -14.34 12.36
N ASP A 134 -3.00 -13.55 12.80
CA ASP A 134 -1.80 -14.06 13.46
C ASP A 134 -2.09 -14.55 14.89
N LEU A 135 -3.10 -13.98 15.57
CA LEU A 135 -3.56 -14.45 16.87
C LEU A 135 -4.38 -15.74 16.78
N LEU A 136 -5.31 -15.82 15.81
CA LEU A 136 -6.40 -16.80 15.80
C LEU A 136 -6.44 -17.70 14.56
N ALA A 137 -5.53 -17.59 13.60
CA ALA A 137 -5.58 -18.33 12.32
C ALA A 137 -6.92 -18.18 11.59
N LEU A 138 -7.57 -17.03 11.73
CA LEU A 138 -8.89 -16.77 11.16
C LEU A 138 -8.78 -15.63 10.16
N GLU A 139 -9.12 -15.91 8.89
CA GLU A 139 -9.26 -14.89 7.86
C GLU A 139 -10.59 -14.16 8.05
N ILE A 140 -10.56 -12.84 8.05
CA ILE A 140 -11.74 -11.99 8.25
C ILE A 140 -11.82 -10.94 7.14
N ASP A 141 -13.05 -10.55 6.78
CA ASP A 141 -13.29 -9.46 5.85
C ASP A 141 -13.27 -8.12 6.60
N GLY A 142 -12.14 -7.40 6.48
CA GLY A 142 -11.97 -6.11 7.12
C GLY A 142 -12.94 -5.05 6.63
N GLU A 143 -13.33 -5.07 5.35
CA GLU A 143 -14.19 -4.05 4.74
C GLU A 143 -15.64 -4.21 5.19
N ALA A 144 -16.10 -5.44 5.38
CA ALA A 144 -17.42 -5.74 5.91
C ALA A 144 -17.53 -5.43 7.43
N LEU A 145 -16.42 -5.41 8.16
CA LEU A 145 -16.40 -5.27 9.62
C LEU A 145 -16.09 -3.85 10.09
N LEU A 146 -15.18 -3.14 9.41
CA LEU A 146 -14.65 -1.86 9.85
C LEU A 146 -14.64 -0.83 8.70
N PRO A 147 -14.89 0.46 9.00
CA PRO A 147 -14.82 1.53 8.00
C PRO A 147 -13.39 1.73 7.50
N SER A 148 -13.24 2.44 6.37
CA SER A 148 -11.93 2.86 5.87
C SER A 148 -11.25 3.83 6.83
N ASP A 149 -9.93 3.76 6.89
CA ASP A 149 -9.11 4.68 7.68
C ASP A 149 -8.79 5.95 6.90
N MET A 150 -8.58 7.06 7.62
CA MET A 150 -8.04 8.28 7.02
C MET A 150 -6.52 8.15 6.86
N ALA A 151 -5.98 8.66 5.75
CA ALA A 151 -4.54 8.74 5.54
C ALA A 151 -4.02 10.12 5.98
N GLY A 152 -2.88 10.12 6.68
CA GLY A 152 -2.12 11.31 7.04
C GLY A 152 -0.72 11.22 6.43
N PHE A 153 -0.25 12.30 5.78
CA PHE A 153 1.04 12.32 5.06
C PHE A 153 1.21 11.16 4.05
N GLY A 154 0.10 10.73 3.43
CA GLY A 154 0.06 9.65 2.45
C GLY A 154 -0.14 8.24 3.01
N PHE A 155 -0.25 8.06 4.34
CA PHE A 155 -0.37 6.73 4.94
C PHE A 155 -1.48 6.62 6.00
N ASP A 156 -2.18 5.49 6.02
CA ASP A 156 -3.31 5.14 6.89
C ASP A 156 -2.88 4.54 8.25
N ASN A 157 -1.58 4.44 8.52
CA ASN A 157 -1.01 4.01 9.81
C ASN A 157 -0.49 5.19 10.65
N ASN A 158 -0.82 6.41 10.23
CA ASN A 158 -0.38 7.65 10.86
C ASN A 158 -1.17 7.93 12.15
N ALA A 159 -0.45 8.20 13.24
CA ALA A 159 -1.03 8.38 14.56
C ALA A 159 -1.92 9.62 14.69
N ASP A 160 -1.63 10.67 13.93
CA ASP A 160 -2.29 11.98 14.06
C ASP A 160 -3.76 11.95 13.59
N VAL A 161 -4.11 10.98 12.74
CA VAL A 161 -5.44 10.82 12.14
C VAL A 161 -6.20 9.56 12.63
N LEU A 162 -5.57 8.71 13.44
CA LEU A 162 -6.12 7.43 13.92
C LEU A 162 -6.76 7.54 15.32
N SER A 163 -7.76 8.41 15.44
CA SER A 163 -8.59 8.51 16.65
C SER A 163 -9.67 7.43 16.74
N ILE A 164 -10.23 7.22 17.94
CA ILE A 164 -11.39 6.35 18.18
C ILE A 164 -12.61 7.22 18.47
N THR A 165 -13.64 7.10 17.64
CA THR A 165 -14.96 7.65 17.91
C THR A 165 -15.85 6.61 18.61
N PRO A 166 -16.90 7.01 19.35
CA PRO A 166 -17.84 6.06 19.95
C PRO A 166 -18.45 5.09 18.93
N ALA A 167 -18.83 5.60 17.75
CA ALA A 167 -19.38 4.77 16.67
C ALA A 167 -18.37 3.74 16.14
N LEU A 168 -17.08 4.08 16.09
CA LEU A 168 -16.04 3.13 15.72
C LEU A 168 -15.84 2.07 16.81
N MET A 169 -15.92 2.44 18.09
CA MET A 169 -15.86 1.48 19.20
C MET A 169 -17.00 0.46 19.13
N ASP A 170 -18.23 0.90 18.83
CA ASP A 170 -19.37 0.00 18.62
C ASP A 170 -19.11 -1.00 17.49
N ARG A 171 -18.42 -0.56 16.42
CA ARG A 171 -18.01 -1.45 15.31
C ARG A 171 -16.95 -2.46 15.74
N TYR A 172 -15.96 -2.06 16.55
CA TYR A 172 -14.98 -3.00 17.09
C TYR A 172 -15.63 -4.06 17.99
N ILE A 173 -16.57 -3.68 18.84
CA ILE A 173 -17.30 -4.63 19.69
C ILE A 173 -18.10 -5.61 18.81
N ALA A 174 -18.86 -5.11 17.84
CA ALA A 174 -19.63 -5.96 16.92
C ALA A 174 -18.73 -6.89 16.09
N ALA A 175 -17.56 -6.40 15.65
CA ALA A 175 -16.56 -7.22 14.97
C ALA A 175 -15.99 -8.29 15.90
N ALA A 176 -15.61 -7.93 17.13
CA ALA A 176 -15.11 -8.86 18.14
C ALA A 176 -16.11 -9.97 18.45
N THR A 177 -17.41 -9.67 18.57
CA THR A 177 -18.47 -10.68 18.75
C THR A 177 -18.55 -11.65 17.57
N LYS A 178 -18.48 -11.14 16.33
CA LYS A 178 -18.51 -12.00 15.12
C LYS A 178 -17.26 -12.87 15.04
N ILE A 179 -16.10 -12.30 15.32
CA ILE A 179 -14.80 -12.96 15.26
C ILE A 179 -14.69 -14.04 16.33
N SER A 180 -15.05 -13.74 17.59
CA SER A 180 -14.97 -14.71 18.68
C SER A 180 -15.85 -15.93 18.40
N ARG A 181 -17.09 -15.70 17.94
CA ARG A 181 -18.03 -16.76 17.54
C ARG A 181 -17.51 -17.61 16.39
N ALA A 182 -16.95 -16.99 15.35
CA ALA A 182 -16.37 -17.72 14.23
C ALA A 182 -15.13 -18.51 14.63
N ALA A 183 -14.28 -17.93 15.49
CA ALA A 183 -13.01 -18.52 15.94
C ALA A 183 -13.22 -19.78 16.80
N VAL A 184 -14.16 -19.73 17.75
CA VAL A 184 -14.49 -20.90 18.58
C VAL A 184 -15.41 -21.89 17.85
N GLY A 185 -16.14 -21.45 16.82
CA GLY A 185 -17.20 -22.23 16.17
C GLY A 185 -18.45 -22.31 17.05
N SER A 186 -18.94 -21.15 17.49
CA SER A 186 -20.09 -21.03 18.39
C SER A 186 -21.40 -21.47 17.72
N PRO A 187 -22.28 -22.21 18.43
CA PRO A 187 -23.61 -22.57 17.92
C PRO A 187 -24.52 -21.34 17.71
N ASP A 188 -24.17 -20.18 18.28
CA ASP A 188 -24.90 -18.92 18.08
C ASP A 188 -24.66 -18.29 16.70
N ASN A 189 -23.78 -18.88 15.88
CA ASN A 189 -23.62 -18.50 14.48
C ASN A 189 -24.89 -18.86 13.69
N ARG A 190 -25.65 -17.83 13.33
CA ARG A 190 -26.87 -17.98 12.54
C ARG A 190 -26.56 -18.18 11.07
N ALA A 191 -27.47 -18.84 10.37
CA ALA A 191 -27.44 -18.90 8.93
C ALA A 191 -27.46 -17.49 8.33
N VAL A 192 -26.44 -17.17 7.54
CA VAL A 192 -26.34 -15.92 6.78
C VAL A 192 -26.08 -16.25 5.32
N MET A 193 -26.58 -15.39 4.43
CA MET A 193 -26.28 -15.47 3.01
C MET A 193 -25.11 -14.53 2.72
N GLN A 194 -24.01 -15.09 2.22
CA GLN A 194 -22.88 -14.36 1.68
C GLN A 194 -22.99 -14.34 0.16
N VAL A 195 -22.76 -13.17 -0.45
CA VAL A 195 -22.78 -12.99 -1.91
C VAL A 195 -21.38 -12.67 -2.40
N TYR A 196 -20.92 -13.43 -3.39
CA TYR A 196 -19.68 -13.16 -4.11
C TYR A 196 -20.01 -12.82 -5.55
N LYS A 197 -19.60 -11.63 -6.01
CA LYS A 197 -19.88 -11.14 -7.36
C LYS A 197 -18.70 -11.38 -8.30
N VAL A 198 -19.00 -11.68 -9.55
CA VAL A 198 -18.05 -11.61 -10.67
C VAL A 198 -18.23 -10.24 -11.32
N GLY A 199 -17.15 -9.47 -11.43
CA GLY A 199 -17.18 -8.15 -12.06
C GLY A 199 -17.54 -8.20 -13.55
N TYR A 200 -17.34 -7.09 -14.25
CA TYR A 200 -17.53 -6.98 -15.71
C TYR A 200 -16.34 -7.61 -16.48
N GLU A 201 -15.99 -8.85 -16.14
CA GLU A 201 -14.77 -9.52 -16.58
C GLU A 201 -14.93 -10.31 -17.89
N ARG A 202 -13.80 -10.62 -18.53
CA ARG A 202 -13.71 -11.58 -19.63
C ARG A 202 -14.24 -12.95 -19.18
N ARG A 203 -15.16 -13.52 -19.96
CA ARG A 203 -15.82 -14.81 -19.64
C ARG A 203 -15.06 -16.02 -20.18
N ASP A 204 -14.07 -15.79 -21.02
CA ASP A 204 -13.29 -16.79 -21.75
C ASP A 204 -11.96 -17.14 -21.07
N VAL A 205 -11.61 -16.48 -19.97
CA VAL A 205 -10.33 -16.69 -19.27
C VAL A 205 -10.49 -17.34 -17.91
N ARG A 206 -9.43 -18.03 -17.49
CA ARG A 206 -9.27 -18.45 -16.11
C ARG A 206 -8.95 -17.23 -15.24
N ARG A 207 -9.83 -16.93 -14.28
CA ARG A 207 -9.78 -15.70 -13.46
C ARG A 207 -8.55 -15.59 -12.55
N SER A 208 -8.13 -16.68 -11.93
CA SER A 208 -7.02 -16.66 -10.97
C SER A 208 -6.29 -18.00 -10.91
N ASP A 209 -5.14 -18.02 -10.23
CA ASP A 209 -4.38 -19.25 -9.99
C ASP A 209 -5.06 -20.20 -8.99
N ASP A 210 -6.04 -19.70 -8.22
CA ASP A 210 -6.89 -20.51 -7.34
C ASP A 210 -7.94 -21.31 -8.14
N MET A 211 -8.21 -20.92 -9.39
CA MET A 211 -9.11 -21.65 -10.28
C MET A 211 -8.39 -22.86 -10.91
N PRO A 212 -9.07 -24.02 -11.03
CA PRO A 212 -8.54 -25.17 -11.76
C PRO A 212 -8.16 -24.83 -13.21
N PHE A 213 -7.28 -25.64 -13.81
CA PHE A 213 -7.02 -25.52 -15.25
C PHE A 213 -8.27 -25.87 -16.07
N ALA A 214 -8.35 -25.29 -17.28
CA ALA A 214 -9.47 -25.43 -18.21
C ALA A 214 -10.82 -24.89 -17.70
N THR A 215 -10.81 -24.03 -16.68
CA THR A 215 -12.01 -23.30 -16.26
C THR A 215 -12.07 -21.89 -16.85
N HIS A 216 -13.27 -21.37 -17.11
CA HIS A 216 -13.50 -19.98 -17.48
C HIS A 216 -14.81 -19.43 -16.87
N GLY A 217 -15.04 -18.12 -17.01
CA GLY A 217 -16.31 -17.46 -16.69
C GLY A 217 -16.76 -17.64 -15.24
N GLY A 218 -15.83 -17.76 -14.29
CA GLY A 218 -16.10 -18.18 -12.92
C GLY A 218 -15.33 -17.40 -11.85
N LEU A 219 -15.38 -17.86 -10.60
CA LEU A 219 -14.69 -17.26 -9.46
C LEU A 219 -14.17 -18.30 -8.46
N ALA A 220 -13.11 -17.94 -7.74
CA ALA A 220 -12.62 -18.64 -6.57
C ALA A 220 -12.57 -17.68 -5.37
N VAL A 221 -13.10 -18.11 -4.23
CA VAL A 221 -13.18 -17.31 -3.00
C VAL A 221 -12.81 -18.15 -1.78
N ARG A 222 -12.08 -17.55 -0.84
CA ARG A 222 -11.85 -18.14 0.47
C ARG A 222 -13.00 -17.77 1.39
N HIS A 223 -13.76 -18.77 1.84
CA HIS A 223 -14.88 -18.57 2.75
C HIS A 223 -14.62 -19.30 4.07
N ASN A 224 -14.81 -18.60 5.19
CA ASN A 224 -14.74 -19.24 6.51
C ASN A 224 -16.11 -19.82 6.87
N PHE A 225 -16.18 -21.15 6.91
CA PHE A 225 -17.35 -21.90 7.38
C PHE A 225 -17.28 -21.98 8.91
N PRO A 226 -18.15 -21.28 9.68
CA PRO A 226 -18.00 -21.20 11.14
C PRO A 226 -18.33 -22.50 11.88
N LEU A 227 -19.15 -23.39 11.30
CA LEU A 227 -19.62 -24.62 11.93
C LEU A 227 -19.52 -25.80 10.96
N ASP A 228 -19.44 -27.02 11.50
CA ASP A 228 -19.68 -28.22 10.70
C ASP A 228 -21.19 -28.29 10.45
N GLY A 229 -21.65 -28.25 9.20
CA GLY A 229 -23.09 -28.17 8.95
C GLY A 229 -23.43 -28.18 7.48
N GLU A 230 -24.72 -28.04 7.16
CA GLU A 230 -25.18 -27.95 5.78
C GLU A 230 -25.13 -26.51 5.27
N TYR A 231 -24.66 -26.35 4.03
CA TYR A 231 -24.59 -25.06 3.36
C TYR A 231 -25.22 -25.17 1.98
N LEU A 232 -25.99 -24.14 1.61
CA LEU A 232 -26.59 -23.99 0.29
C LEU A 232 -25.68 -23.13 -0.58
N PHE A 233 -25.30 -23.68 -1.72
CA PHE A 233 -24.57 -23.01 -2.79
C PHE A 233 -25.57 -22.76 -3.91
N ALA A 234 -25.78 -21.50 -4.29
CA ALA A 234 -26.60 -21.14 -5.45
C ALA A 234 -25.76 -20.28 -6.41
N ILE A 235 -25.76 -20.66 -7.68
CA ILE A 235 -24.96 -20.01 -8.73
C ILE A 235 -25.91 -19.25 -9.64
N ARG A 236 -25.68 -17.95 -9.78
CA ARG A 236 -26.44 -17.09 -10.69
C ARG A 236 -25.61 -16.77 -11.92
N LEU A 237 -26.21 -16.91 -13.10
CA LEU A 237 -25.52 -16.68 -14.37
C LEU A 237 -25.69 -15.24 -14.86
N LYS A 238 -24.71 -14.78 -15.64
CA LYS A 238 -24.72 -13.48 -16.34
C LYS A 238 -25.91 -13.41 -17.28
N ARG A 239 -26.53 -12.24 -17.31
CA ARG A 239 -27.72 -11.95 -18.09
C ARG A 239 -27.48 -10.73 -18.97
N ASN A 240 -28.19 -10.67 -20.08
CA ASN A 240 -28.25 -9.49 -20.91
C ASN A 240 -28.98 -8.37 -20.16
N GLU A 241 -28.37 -7.18 -20.11
CA GLU A 241 -28.88 -6.04 -19.32
C GLU A 241 -30.21 -5.47 -19.84
N THR A 242 -30.57 -5.74 -21.10
CA THR A 242 -31.79 -5.17 -21.72
C THR A 242 -33.00 -6.10 -21.64
N ILE A 243 -32.78 -7.40 -21.78
CA ILE A 243 -33.84 -8.42 -21.93
C ILE A 243 -33.87 -9.44 -20.78
N GLU A 244 -32.92 -9.35 -19.84
CA GLU A 244 -32.80 -10.15 -18.63
C GLU A 244 -32.63 -11.68 -18.81
N THR A 245 -32.49 -12.17 -20.04
CA THR A 245 -32.21 -13.58 -20.34
C THR A 245 -30.75 -13.94 -20.05
N ILE A 246 -30.50 -15.20 -19.69
CA ILE A 246 -29.15 -15.73 -19.41
C ILE A 246 -28.35 -15.80 -20.71
N ASP A 247 -27.14 -15.24 -20.68
CA ASP A 247 -26.25 -15.20 -21.84
C ASP A 247 -25.67 -16.59 -22.16
N GLY A 248 -25.56 -16.88 -23.46
CA GLY A 248 -24.75 -18.00 -23.96
C GLY A 248 -25.30 -19.40 -23.80
N ILE A 249 -26.40 -19.60 -23.10
CA ILE A 249 -26.99 -20.94 -22.89
C ILE A 249 -27.87 -21.40 -24.06
N ALA A 250 -27.85 -20.67 -25.19
CA ALA A 250 -28.80 -20.78 -26.28
C ALA A 250 -28.76 -22.13 -26.99
N GLU A 251 -27.64 -22.35 -27.67
CA GLU A 251 -27.44 -23.43 -28.63
C GLU A 251 -26.77 -24.64 -28.00
N ASP A 252 -25.79 -24.41 -27.13
CA ASP A 252 -24.90 -25.45 -26.61
C ASP A 252 -25.22 -25.82 -25.15
N GLU A 253 -25.00 -27.10 -24.82
CA GLU A 253 -24.98 -27.56 -23.42
C GLU A 253 -23.61 -27.27 -22.80
N HIS A 254 -23.63 -26.74 -21.58
CA HIS A 254 -22.49 -26.30 -20.82
C HIS A 254 -22.32 -27.02 -19.49
N GLN A 255 -21.08 -27.11 -18.97
CA GLN A 255 -20.69 -27.80 -17.74
C GLN A 255 -20.07 -26.85 -16.72
N ILE A 256 -20.78 -26.65 -15.61
CA ILE A 256 -20.28 -25.87 -14.48
C ILE A 256 -19.79 -26.81 -13.39
N GLU A 257 -18.58 -26.58 -12.87
CA GLU A 257 -18.03 -27.31 -11.73
C GLU A 257 -18.01 -26.43 -10.48
N LEU A 258 -18.64 -26.92 -9.40
CA LEU A 258 -18.46 -26.42 -8.03
C LEU A 258 -17.42 -27.30 -7.33
N ARG A 259 -16.40 -26.66 -6.77
CA ARG A 259 -15.29 -27.32 -6.06
C ARG A 259 -15.04 -26.66 -4.71
N ILE A 260 -14.60 -27.46 -3.76
CA ILE A 260 -14.14 -27.02 -2.43
C ILE A 260 -12.75 -27.59 -2.22
N ASP A 261 -11.77 -26.73 -1.89
CA ASP A 261 -10.36 -27.09 -1.75
C ASP A 261 -9.82 -27.89 -2.96
N HIS A 262 -10.22 -27.45 -4.16
CA HIS A 262 -9.95 -28.08 -5.47
C HIS A 262 -10.62 -29.45 -5.72
N GLU A 263 -11.29 -30.05 -4.73
CA GLU A 263 -12.08 -31.27 -4.89
C GLU A 263 -13.39 -30.99 -5.62
N LEU A 264 -13.71 -31.79 -6.64
CA LEU A 264 -14.97 -31.66 -7.38
C LEU A 264 -16.15 -32.13 -6.51
N ILE A 265 -17.03 -31.19 -6.15
CA ILE A 265 -18.22 -31.47 -5.34
C ILE A 265 -19.42 -31.77 -6.22
N ARG A 266 -19.65 -30.92 -7.24
CA ARG A 266 -20.78 -31.06 -8.14
C ARG A 266 -20.44 -30.57 -9.53
N ARG A 267 -20.91 -31.31 -10.53
CA ARG A 267 -21.01 -30.86 -11.92
C ARG A 267 -22.48 -30.62 -12.26
N PHE A 268 -22.75 -29.50 -12.92
CA PHE A 268 -24.05 -29.13 -13.45
C PHE A 268 -23.97 -29.05 -14.97
N ASN A 269 -25.07 -29.41 -15.64
CA ASN A 269 -25.23 -29.21 -17.07
C ASN A 269 -26.31 -28.16 -17.33
N ILE A 270 -26.06 -27.20 -18.21
CA ILE A 270 -26.97 -26.06 -18.47
C ILE A 270 -26.90 -25.61 -19.93
N GLY A 271 -28.01 -25.17 -20.52
CA GLY A 271 -28.06 -24.76 -21.93
C GLY A 271 -28.35 -25.90 -22.90
N GLY A 272 -28.54 -25.56 -24.18
CA GLY A 272 -28.79 -26.51 -25.28
C GLY A 272 -30.16 -27.22 -25.26
N ARG A 273 -30.99 -27.00 -24.23
CA ARG A 273 -32.30 -27.66 -24.08
C ARG A 273 -33.36 -27.18 -25.09
N PHE A 274 -33.30 -25.92 -25.50
CA PHE A 274 -34.27 -25.28 -26.41
C PHE A 274 -33.55 -24.39 -27.45
N PRO A 275 -32.88 -24.97 -28.46
CA PRO A 275 -32.08 -24.19 -29.41
C PRO A 275 -32.95 -23.26 -30.27
N GLY A 276 -32.36 -22.17 -30.76
CA GLY A 276 -33.05 -21.17 -31.58
C GLY A 276 -33.45 -19.88 -30.84
N PRO A 277 -34.06 -18.93 -31.56
CA PRO A 277 -34.34 -17.58 -31.07
C PRO A 277 -35.42 -17.58 -29.98
N ASP A 278 -35.27 -16.72 -28.98
CA ASP A 278 -36.25 -16.55 -27.90
C ASP A 278 -37.38 -15.59 -28.34
N PRO A 279 -38.63 -16.07 -28.49
CA PRO A 279 -39.74 -15.22 -28.90
C PRO A 279 -40.11 -14.16 -27.83
N GLY A 280 -39.72 -14.39 -26.57
CA GLY A 280 -39.95 -13.47 -25.45
C GLY A 280 -38.91 -12.34 -25.33
N GLN A 281 -37.90 -12.33 -26.19
CA GLN A 281 -36.79 -11.37 -26.12
C GLN A 281 -37.20 -9.92 -26.42
N LEU A 282 -38.20 -9.72 -27.28
CA LEU A 282 -38.61 -8.39 -27.77
C LEU A 282 -40.10 -8.08 -27.55
N ILE A 283 -40.94 -9.12 -27.45
CA ILE A 283 -42.38 -9.02 -27.28
C ILE A 283 -42.85 -10.09 -26.29
N ALA A 284 -43.95 -9.84 -25.57
CA ALA A 284 -44.56 -10.85 -24.73
C ALA A 284 -44.98 -12.05 -25.58
N VAL A 285 -44.59 -13.26 -25.16
CA VAL A 285 -45.00 -14.49 -25.84
C VAL A 285 -46.52 -14.65 -25.71
N PRO A 286 -47.26 -14.89 -26.81
CA PRO A 286 -48.71 -15.11 -26.76
C PRO A 286 -49.11 -16.21 -25.78
N GLU A 287 -50.26 -16.07 -25.11
CA GLU A 287 -50.75 -17.05 -24.12
C GLU A 287 -50.95 -18.46 -24.71
N ASP A 288 -51.20 -18.55 -26.02
CA ASP A 288 -51.39 -19.80 -26.76
C ASP A 288 -50.09 -20.45 -27.25
N ASP A 289 -48.95 -19.74 -27.23
CA ASP A 289 -47.63 -20.28 -27.57
C ASP A 289 -46.93 -20.87 -26.33
N VAL A 290 -47.39 -22.06 -25.93
CA VAL A 290 -46.88 -22.79 -24.76
C VAL A 290 -45.39 -23.16 -24.90
N GLU A 291 -44.93 -23.46 -26.11
CA GLU A 291 -43.52 -23.82 -26.34
C GLU A 291 -42.62 -22.59 -26.25
N GLY A 292 -43.03 -21.47 -26.84
CA GLY A 292 -42.34 -20.18 -26.70
C GLY A 292 -42.28 -19.70 -25.25
N GLN A 293 -43.36 -19.88 -24.47
CA GLN A 293 -43.38 -19.52 -23.05
C GLN A 293 -42.39 -20.35 -22.25
N ARG A 294 -42.35 -21.68 -22.47
CA ARG A 294 -41.40 -22.56 -21.79
C ARG A 294 -39.95 -22.24 -22.16
N LEU A 295 -39.70 -21.92 -23.42
CA LEU A 295 -38.37 -21.52 -23.89
C LEU A 295 -37.95 -20.22 -23.19
N HIS A 296 -38.79 -19.19 -23.21
CA HIS A 296 -38.48 -17.91 -22.57
C HIS A 296 -38.30 -18.05 -21.04
N GLU A 297 -39.19 -18.79 -20.37
CA GLU A 297 -39.07 -19.06 -18.94
C GLU A 297 -37.75 -19.77 -18.61
N TYR A 298 -37.36 -20.76 -19.42
CA TYR A 298 -36.06 -21.42 -19.27
C TYR A 298 -34.91 -20.43 -19.45
N ARG A 299 -34.94 -19.56 -20.47
CA ARG A 299 -33.90 -18.54 -20.71
C ARG A 299 -33.72 -17.58 -19.53
N MET A 300 -34.78 -17.32 -18.77
CA MET A 300 -34.76 -16.44 -17.60
C MET A 300 -34.31 -17.14 -16.31
N THR A 301 -34.61 -18.44 -16.19
CA THR A 301 -34.60 -19.15 -14.90
C THR A 301 -33.75 -20.42 -14.86
N ALA A 302 -33.02 -20.74 -15.93
CA ALA A 302 -32.23 -21.97 -16.01
C ALA A 302 -31.26 -22.15 -14.81
N ASP A 303 -30.75 -21.05 -14.26
CA ASP A 303 -29.85 -21.06 -13.10
C ASP A 303 -30.50 -21.45 -11.77
N ASN A 304 -31.84 -21.55 -11.69
CA ASN A 304 -32.54 -22.21 -10.57
C ASN A 304 -32.15 -23.70 -10.42
N GLU A 305 -31.64 -24.33 -11.49
CA GLU A 305 -31.13 -25.70 -11.45
C GLU A 305 -29.70 -25.79 -10.85
N LEU A 306 -29.05 -24.64 -10.58
CA LEU A 306 -27.67 -24.54 -10.10
C LEU A 306 -27.59 -24.32 -8.58
N GLU A 307 -28.47 -24.99 -7.85
CA GLU A 307 -28.52 -24.97 -6.40
C GLU A 307 -28.17 -26.34 -5.81
N ILE A 308 -27.31 -26.36 -4.78
CA ILE A 308 -26.98 -27.57 -4.04
C ILE A 308 -26.79 -27.28 -2.56
N ARG A 309 -27.44 -28.11 -1.73
CA ARG A 309 -27.22 -28.14 -0.29
C ARG A 309 -26.36 -29.35 0.07
N LEU A 310 -25.26 -29.13 0.78
CA LEU A 310 -24.34 -30.20 1.18
C LEU A 310 -23.67 -29.93 2.54
N PRO A 311 -23.25 -30.98 3.26
CA PRO A 311 -22.48 -30.83 4.48
C PRO A 311 -21.05 -30.35 4.17
N VAL A 312 -20.60 -29.30 4.87
CA VAL A 312 -19.24 -28.75 4.78
C VAL A 312 -18.63 -28.70 6.18
N ARG A 313 -17.34 -29.06 6.27
CA ARG A 313 -16.58 -28.95 7.51
C ARG A 313 -16.12 -27.51 7.76
N ALA A 314 -16.18 -27.09 9.01
CA ALA A 314 -15.77 -25.76 9.44
C ALA A 314 -14.31 -25.42 9.09
N GLY A 315 -14.03 -24.12 9.09
CA GLY A 315 -12.75 -23.51 8.75
C GLY A 315 -12.79 -22.78 7.41
N THR A 316 -11.71 -22.05 7.11
CA THR A 316 -11.52 -21.40 5.82
C THR A 316 -11.30 -22.45 4.73
N ARG A 317 -12.15 -22.43 3.70
CA ARG A 317 -12.08 -23.29 2.52
C ARG A 317 -12.02 -22.45 1.25
N LEU A 318 -11.34 -22.95 0.23
CA LEU A 318 -11.38 -22.35 -1.09
C LEU A 318 -12.59 -22.90 -1.85
N VAL A 319 -13.57 -22.06 -2.15
CA VAL A 319 -14.73 -22.40 -2.97
C VAL A 319 -14.52 -21.85 -4.37
N SER A 320 -14.60 -22.69 -5.40
CA SER A 320 -14.51 -22.26 -6.79
C SER A 320 -15.69 -22.76 -7.61
N VAL A 321 -16.22 -21.88 -8.45
CA VAL A 321 -17.26 -22.20 -9.43
C VAL A 321 -16.84 -21.67 -10.80
N GLY A 322 -16.96 -22.48 -11.84
CA GLY A 322 -16.61 -22.05 -13.21
C GLY A 322 -17.05 -23.05 -14.27
N PHE A 323 -17.15 -22.56 -15.50
CA PHE A 323 -17.41 -23.37 -16.70
C PHE A 323 -16.18 -24.18 -17.08
N THR A 324 -16.37 -25.36 -17.65
CA THR A 324 -15.29 -26.33 -17.98
C THR A 324 -15.34 -26.85 -19.41
N ASP A 325 -16.31 -26.37 -20.17
CA ASP A 325 -16.83 -26.88 -21.42
C ASP A 325 -16.71 -25.81 -22.50
N SER A 326 -15.54 -25.22 -22.63
CA SER A 326 -15.23 -24.45 -23.83
C SER A 326 -13.82 -24.80 -24.22
N ALA A 327 -13.68 -25.43 -25.39
CA ALA A 327 -12.39 -25.38 -26.06
C ALA A 327 -12.07 -23.89 -26.27
N PRO A 328 -10.83 -23.43 -26.03
CA PRO A 328 -10.42 -22.09 -26.42
C PRO A 328 -10.62 -21.96 -27.94
N SER A 329 -11.76 -21.38 -28.35
CA SER A 329 -12.05 -21.06 -29.74
C SER A 329 -11.35 -19.74 -30.05
N PRO A 330 -10.51 -19.66 -31.09
CA PRO A 330 -9.89 -18.40 -31.52
C PRO A 330 -10.92 -17.37 -32.03
N ASN A 331 -12.16 -17.79 -32.27
CA ASN A 331 -13.29 -16.90 -32.52
C ASN A 331 -14.08 -16.80 -31.21
N VAL A 332 -13.91 -15.71 -30.46
CA VAL A 332 -14.65 -15.44 -29.23
C VAL A 332 -16.10 -15.09 -29.60
N PRO A 333 -17.11 -15.91 -29.25
CA PRO A 333 -18.48 -15.46 -29.31
C PRO A 333 -18.66 -14.36 -28.25
N THR A 334 -19.28 -13.25 -28.61
CA THR A 334 -19.67 -12.18 -27.67
C THR A 334 -20.64 -12.67 -26.59
N ASP A 335 -21.20 -13.87 -26.76
CA ASP A 335 -22.25 -14.44 -25.93
C ASP A 335 -21.77 -15.67 -25.15
N LEU A 336 -20.54 -15.72 -24.65
CA LEU A 336 -20.13 -16.82 -23.77
C LEU A 336 -20.93 -16.78 -22.45
N PRO A 337 -21.36 -17.95 -21.92
CA PRO A 337 -21.98 -18.00 -20.62
C PRO A 337 -20.94 -17.65 -19.54
N GLY A 338 -21.42 -17.13 -18.41
CA GLY A 338 -20.56 -16.73 -17.30
C GLY A 338 -21.33 -16.69 -16.00
N ILE A 339 -20.63 -16.88 -14.89
CA ILE A 339 -21.16 -16.72 -13.54
C ILE A 339 -21.22 -15.23 -13.22
N ASP A 340 -22.34 -14.79 -12.65
CA ASP A 340 -22.53 -13.43 -12.15
C ASP A 340 -22.35 -13.37 -10.63
N MET A 341 -22.98 -14.29 -9.91
CA MET A 341 -22.93 -14.33 -8.46
C MET A 341 -22.87 -15.77 -7.93
N LEU A 342 -22.12 -15.96 -6.84
CA LEU A 342 -22.18 -17.15 -5.99
C LEU A 342 -22.80 -16.75 -4.64
N TYR A 343 -23.91 -17.38 -4.30
CA TYR A 343 -24.55 -17.27 -2.99
C TYR A 343 -24.13 -18.46 -2.13
N LEU A 344 -23.60 -18.18 -0.95
CA LEU A 344 -23.33 -19.18 0.09
C LEU A 344 -24.23 -18.90 1.28
N SER A 345 -25.16 -19.80 1.58
CA SER A 345 -26.08 -19.66 2.72
C SER A 345 -25.89 -20.78 3.73
N GLY A 346 -25.80 -20.42 5.00
CA GLY A 346 -25.63 -21.39 6.10
C GLY A 346 -24.86 -20.78 7.27
N PRO A 347 -24.51 -21.58 8.29
CA PRO A 347 -24.80 -23.01 8.43
C PRO A 347 -26.28 -23.30 8.70
N PHE A 348 -26.80 -24.37 8.10
CA PHE A 348 -28.02 -25.05 8.52
C PHE A 348 -27.63 -26.30 9.33
N ASP A 349 -28.35 -26.60 10.40
CA ASP A 349 -28.10 -27.76 11.27
C ASP A 349 -26.64 -27.84 11.78
N GLY A 350 -26.08 -26.67 12.13
CA GLY A 350 -24.67 -26.52 12.49
C GLY A 350 -24.28 -27.18 13.81
N ALA A 351 -23.13 -27.83 13.82
CA ALA A 351 -22.47 -28.43 14.96
C ALA A 351 -21.11 -27.77 15.23
N VAL A 352 -20.75 -27.68 16.51
CA VAL A 352 -19.46 -27.12 16.94
C VAL A 352 -18.33 -28.00 16.39
N PRO A 353 -17.36 -27.43 15.66
CA PRO A 353 -16.34 -28.22 15.01
C PRO A 353 -15.32 -28.77 16.02
N ALA A 354 -14.88 -30.01 15.81
CA ALA A 354 -13.92 -30.63 16.72
C ALA A 354 -12.52 -29.98 16.65
N ASN A 355 -12.08 -29.59 15.44
CA ASN A 355 -10.71 -29.16 15.20
C ASN A 355 -10.60 -28.22 13.98
N THR A 356 -10.49 -26.92 14.21
CA THR A 356 -10.14 -25.91 13.20
C THR A 356 -8.77 -25.29 13.54
N PRO A 357 -8.04 -24.68 12.57
CA PRO A 357 -6.80 -23.97 12.87
C PRO A 357 -6.97 -22.93 14.00
N SER A 358 -8.12 -22.27 14.05
CA SER A 358 -8.43 -21.30 15.10
C SER A 358 -8.59 -21.95 16.48
N ARG A 359 -9.37 -23.04 16.56
CA ARG A 359 -9.52 -23.80 17.80
C ARG A 359 -8.19 -24.38 18.30
N GLN A 360 -7.28 -24.78 17.40
CA GLN A 360 -5.93 -25.23 17.78
C GLN A 360 -5.10 -24.11 18.41
N ARG A 361 -5.23 -22.87 17.92
CA ARG A 361 -4.54 -21.71 18.50
C ARG A 361 -5.15 -21.26 19.83
N ILE A 362 -6.47 -21.36 19.98
CA ILE A 362 -7.18 -20.92 21.19
C ILE A 362 -7.05 -21.97 22.30
N PHE A 363 -7.45 -23.21 22.04
CA PHE A 363 -7.58 -24.25 23.07
C PHE A 363 -6.26 -25.00 23.30
N THR A 364 -5.22 -24.27 23.70
CA THR A 364 -3.91 -24.80 24.09
C THR A 364 -3.95 -25.64 25.36
N CYS A 365 -5.06 -25.56 26.10
CA CYS A 365 -5.40 -26.41 27.22
C CYS A 365 -6.81 -26.99 27.01
N ARG A 366 -7.02 -28.23 27.46
CA ARG A 366 -8.34 -28.83 27.63
C ARG A 366 -8.50 -29.31 29.08
N PRO A 367 -9.63 -29.05 29.75
CA PRO A 367 -9.82 -29.46 31.14
C PRO A 367 -9.85 -30.99 31.26
N GLU A 368 -9.15 -31.53 32.26
CA GLU A 368 -9.07 -32.98 32.51
C GLU A 368 -10.34 -33.54 33.16
N SER A 369 -11.13 -32.68 33.81
CA SER A 369 -12.43 -32.98 34.41
C SER A 369 -13.35 -31.74 34.26
N PRO A 370 -14.68 -31.92 34.29
CA PRO A 370 -15.64 -30.80 34.26
C PRO A 370 -15.72 -30.04 35.59
N GLU A 371 -14.75 -30.22 36.49
CA GLU A 371 -14.70 -29.48 37.75
C GLU A 371 -14.36 -28.01 37.49
N THR A 372 -15.14 -27.11 38.08
CA THR A 372 -15.02 -25.65 37.87
C THR A 372 -13.60 -25.13 38.09
N ALA A 373 -12.87 -25.67 39.08
CA ALA A 373 -11.50 -25.26 39.38
C ALA A 373 -10.51 -25.67 38.27
N ALA A 374 -10.66 -26.89 37.71
CA ALA A 374 -9.82 -27.37 36.62
C ALA A 374 -10.11 -26.59 35.32
N GLU A 375 -11.39 -26.30 35.04
CA GLU A 375 -11.82 -25.45 33.93
C GLU A 375 -11.25 -24.02 34.07
N GLU A 376 -11.37 -23.39 35.23
CA GLU A 376 -10.88 -22.02 35.43
C GLU A 376 -9.35 -21.92 35.31
N ALA A 377 -8.60 -22.91 35.83
CA ALA A 377 -7.15 -22.97 35.65
C ALA A 377 -6.76 -23.12 34.17
N CYS A 378 -7.54 -23.89 33.41
CA CYS A 378 -7.34 -24.07 31.97
C CYS A 378 -7.65 -22.78 31.19
N ALA A 379 -8.76 -22.13 31.52
CA ALA A 379 -9.16 -20.84 30.94
C ALA A 379 -8.11 -19.76 31.20
N ARG A 380 -7.58 -19.66 32.43
CA ARG A 380 -6.50 -18.73 32.78
C ARG A 380 -5.25 -18.94 31.92
N ARG A 381 -4.88 -20.19 31.61
CA ARG A 381 -3.74 -20.51 30.73
C ARG A 381 -3.98 -20.09 29.27
N ILE A 382 -5.19 -20.39 28.75
CA ILE A 382 -5.60 -20.00 27.40
C ILE A 382 -5.56 -18.48 27.27
N LEU A 383 -6.26 -17.77 28.16
CA LEU A 383 -6.37 -16.32 28.14
C LEU A 383 -5.02 -15.64 28.37
N GLY A 384 -4.18 -16.18 29.26
CA GLY A 384 -2.81 -15.68 29.45
C GLY A 384 -1.94 -15.78 28.19
N THR A 385 -2.05 -16.90 27.47
CA THR A 385 -1.30 -17.10 26.21
C THR A 385 -1.78 -16.13 25.13
N LEU A 386 -3.10 -16.00 24.96
CA LEU A 386 -3.69 -15.10 23.96
C LEU A 386 -3.42 -13.63 24.31
N ALA A 387 -3.64 -13.24 25.57
CA ALA A 387 -3.44 -11.86 26.02
C ALA A 387 -1.97 -11.43 25.97
N ARG A 388 -1.00 -12.33 26.23
CA ARG A 388 0.43 -12.00 26.07
C ARG A 388 0.75 -11.55 24.65
N ARG A 389 0.26 -12.28 23.65
CA ARG A 389 0.45 -11.94 22.23
C ARG A 389 -0.39 -10.74 21.80
N ALA A 390 -1.67 -10.71 22.20
CA ALA A 390 -2.61 -9.66 21.84
C ALA A 390 -2.23 -8.29 22.42
N TYR A 391 -1.78 -8.24 23.66
CA TYR A 391 -1.35 -7.02 24.35
C TYR A 391 0.15 -6.75 24.20
N ARG A 392 0.88 -7.70 23.59
CA ARG A 392 2.27 -7.54 23.13
C ARG A 392 3.25 -7.32 24.28
N ARG A 393 2.94 -7.92 25.43
CA ARG A 393 3.70 -7.81 26.69
C ARG A 393 3.35 -8.94 27.65
N PRO A 394 4.16 -9.17 28.70
CA PRO A 394 3.76 -10.00 29.82
C PRO A 394 2.41 -9.58 30.40
N VAL A 395 1.58 -10.58 30.69
CA VAL A 395 0.26 -10.40 31.30
C VAL A 395 0.37 -10.38 32.81
N THR A 396 -0.45 -9.55 33.45
CA THR A 396 -0.60 -9.45 34.90
C THR A 396 -1.97 -9.97 35.34
N ASP A 397 -2.19 -10.14 36.64
CA ASP A 397 -3.53 -10.50 37.14
C ASP A 397 -4.57 -9.43 36.79
N ASP A 398 -4.20 -8.14 36.79
CA ASP A 398 -5.07 -7.03 36.37
C ASP A 398 -5.51 -7.14 34.89
N ASP A 399 -4.72 -7.83 34.05
CA ASP A 399 -5.09 -8.09 32.66
C ASP A 399 -6.03 -9.29 32.52
N LEU A 400 -5.85 -10.30 33.39
CA LEU A 400 -6.55 -11.58 33.29
C LEU A 400 -7.87 -11.58 34.06
N ASP A 401 -7.97 -10.89 35.19
CA ASP A 401 -9.14 -10.90 36.05
C ASP A 401 -10.41 -10.33 35.35
N PRO A 402 -10.33 -9.26 34.54
CA PRO A 402 -11.47 -8.81 33.73
C PRO A 402 -11.89 -9.86 32.69
N LEU A 403 -10.93 -10.50 32.02
CA LEU A 403 -11.22 -11.56 31.03
C LEU A 403 -11.84 -12.80 31.70
N LEU A 404 -11.33 -13.18 32.88
CA LEU A 404 -11.86 -14.30 33.66
C LEU A 404 -13.25 -14.01 34.22
N THR A 405 -13.57 -12.76 34.53
CA THR A 405 -14.91 -12.36 34.92
C THR A 405 -15.91 -12.61 33.79
N VAL A 406 -15.59 -12.13 32.59
CA VAL A 406 -16.42 -12.36 31.39
C VAL A 406 -16.48 -13.85 31.01
N TYR A 407 -15.38 -14.59 31.20
CA TYR A 407 -15.36 -16.04 31.05
C TYR A 407 -16.36 -16.74 31.98
N ARG A 408 -16.40 -16.37 33.27
CA ARG A 408 -17.32 -16.98 34.24
C ARG A 408 -18.78 -16.72 33.86
N GLU A 409 -19.10 -15.54 33.34
CA GLU A 409 -20.44 -15.22 32.83
C GLU A 409 -20.83 -16.11 31.63
N GLY A 410 -19.96 -16.21 30.62
CA GLY A 410 -20.19 -17.08 29.46
C GLY A 410 -20.30 -18.56 29.85
N ARG A 411 -19.46 -18.99 30.80
CA ARG A 411 -19.48 -20.36 31.34
C ARG A 411 -20.76 -20.68 32.10
N ALA A 412 -21.27 -19.74 32.88
CA ALA A 412 -22.53 -19.89 33.60
C ALA A 412 -23.73 -19.92 32.63
N ALA A 413 -23.65 -19.18 31.53
CA ALA A 413 -24.70 -19.13 30.53
C ALA A 413 -24.81 -20.43 29.70
N ARG A 414 -23.69 -21.07 29.36
CA ARG A 414 -23.68 -22.28 28.52
C ARG A 414 -22.63 -23.30 28.97
N ASP A 415 -21.36 -23.11 28.59
CA ASP A 415 -20.30 -24.10 28.82
C ASP A 415 -18.89 -23.45 28.81
N PHE A 416 -17.85 -24.27 28.98
CA PHE A 416 -16.45 -23.84 28.97
C PHE A 416 -16.10 -23.01 27.74
N GLU A 417 -16.52 -23.46 26.55
CA GLU A 417 -16.18 -22.79 25.30
C GLU A 417 -16.94 -21.46 25.14
N ALA A 418 -18.17 -21.37 25.63
CA ALA A 418 -18.91 -20.11 25.72
C ALA A 418 -18.22 -19.09 26.62
N GLY A 419 -17.62 -19.55 27.73
CA GLY A 419 -16.77 -18.70 28.56
C GLY A 419 -15.56 -18.18 27.78
N VAL A 420 -14.85 -19.05 27.06
CA VAL A 420 -13.68 -18.66 26.25
C VAL A 420 -14.10 -17.71 25.11
N GLU A 421 -15.25 -17.95 24.47
CA GLU A 421 -15.83 -17.09 23.43
C GLU A 421 -16.02 -15.65 23.93
N ARG A 422 -16.67 -15.49 25.10
CA ARG A 422 -16.97 -14.18 25.68
C ARG A 422 -15.71 -13.46 26.15
N ALA A 423 -14.75 -14.19 26.72
CA ALA A 423 -13.47 -13.63 27.09
C ALA A 423 -12.64 -13.22 25.87
N LEU A 424 -12.70 -13.97 24.77
CA LEU A 424 -12.05 -13.62 23.50
C LEU A 424 -12.68 -12.38 22.86
N GLU A 425 -14.01 -12.27 22.88
CA GLU A 425 -14.73 -11.06 22.48
C GLU A 425 -14.24 -9.84 23.26
N ALA A 426 -14.14 -9.95 24.58
CA ALA A 426 -13.64 -8.87 25.42
C ALA A 426 -12.18 -8.52 25.09
N LEU A 427 -11.30 -9.53 24.95
CA LEU A 427 -9.89 -9.34 24.60
C LEU A 427 -9.71 -8.57 23.29
N LEU A 428 -10.48 -8.89 22.25
CA LEU A 428 -10.41 -8.24 20.94
C LEU A 428 -11.01 -6.82 20.89
N ALA A 429 -11.79 -6.45 21.91
CA ALA A 429 -12.37 -5.11 22.06
C ALA A 429 -11.62 -4.25 23.10
N MET A 430 -10.68 -4.82 23.86
CA MET A 430 -9.97 -4.08 24.91
C MET A 430 -8.99 -3.04 24.34
N PRO A 431 -8.82 -1.89 25.01
CA PRO A 431 -7.83 -0.89 24.62
C PRO A 431 -6.41 -1.45 24.49
N SER A 432 -6.03 -2.41 25.34
CA SER A 432 -4.71 -3.07 25.28
C SER A 432 -4.47 -3.83 23.96
N PHE A 433 -5.53 -4.30 23.29
CA PHE A 433 -5.43 -4.90 21.96
C PHE A 433 -5.51 -3.84 20.87
N LEU A 434 -6.52 -2.97 20.94
CA LEU A 434 -6.85 -1.99 19.91
C LEU A 434 -5.84 -0.84 19.80
N LEU A 435 -5.15 -0.47 20.88
CA LEU A 435 -4.26 0.68 20.94
C LEU A 435 -2.78 0.27 20.99
N ARG A 436 -1.97 1.02 20.25
CA ARG A 436 -0.52 1.05 20.35
C ARG A 436 -0.15 2.26 21.20
N VAL A 437 0.07 1.99 22.47
CA VAL A 437 0.44 3.01 23.47
C VAL A 437 1.88 2.80 23.88
N GLU A 438 2.70 3.80 23.59
CA GLU A 438 4.06 3.92 24.11
C GLU A 438 3.98 4.80 25.36
N ARG A 439 4.36 4.26 26.52
CA ARG A 439 4.16 4.89 27.81
C ARG A 439 5.36 5.76 28.18
N GLN A 440 5.07 7.00 28.55
CA GLN A 440 6.06 7.89 29.14
C GLN A 440 6.45 7.38 30.54
N PRO A 441 7.75 7.31 30.89
CA PRO A 441 8.19 7.03 32.25
C PRO A 441 7.65 8.09 33.24
N VAL A 442 7.25 7.65 34.44
CA VAL A 442 6.50 8.47 35.42
C VAL A 442 7.18 9.80 35.79
N ASP A 443 8.52 9.85 35.79
CA ASP A 443 9.30 11.03 36.19
C ASP A 443 9.89 11.82 35.00
N THR A 444 9.38 11.59 33.79
CA THR A 444 9.90 12.25 32.57
C THR A 444 9.46 13.70 32.53
N GLN A 445 10.43 14.62 32.48
CA GLN A 445 10.16 16.06 32.34
C GLN A 445 9.53 16.40 30.97
N PRO A 446 8.71 17.46 30.88
CA PRO A 446 8.20 17.95 29.60
C PRO A 446 9.34 18.18 28.59
N GLY A 447 9.14 17.76 27.35
CA GLY A 447 10.14 17.86 26.28
C GLY A 447 11.37 16.95 26.43
N ALA A 448 11.50 16.16 27.50
CA ALA A 448 12.62 15.25 27.67
C ALA A 448 12.57 14.08 26.68
N ILE A 449 13.74 13.61 26.28
CA ILE A 449 13.91 12.47 25.38
C ILE A 449 14.12 11.21 26.21
N TYR A 450 13.43 10.14 25.83
CA TYR A 450 13.56 8.85 26.47
C TYR A 450 13.55 7.72 25.45
N GLU A 451 14.26 6.64 25.77
CA GLU A 451 14.24 5.42 24.97
C GLU A 451 12.92 4.67 25.15
N LEU A 452 12.51 4.01 24.06
CA LEU A 452 11.45 3.02 24.14
C LEU A 452 11.92 1.80 24.95
N THR A 453 10.97 1.16 25.62
CA THR A 453 11.19 -0.17 26.18
C THR A 453 11.37 -1.19 25.06
N ASP A 454 12.05 -2.30 25.34
CA ASP A 454 12.22 -3.37 24.34
C ASP A 454 10.87 -3.93 23.85
N LEU A 455 9.82 -3.93 24.69
CA LEU A 455 8.47 -4.36 24.30
C LEU A 455 7.79 -3.40 23.31
N GLU A 456 7.97 -2.10 23.52
CA GLU A 456 7.50 -1.06 22.59
C GLU A 456 8.28 -1.12 21.28
N LEU A 457 9.60 -1.36 21.34
CA LEU A 457 10.44 -1.53 20.17
C LEU A 457 10.05 -2.78 19.37
N ALA A 458 9.80 -3.92 20.03
CA ALA A 458 9.27 -5.13 19.40
C ALA A 458 7.95 -4.88 18.67
N THR A 459 7.05 -4.12 19.32
CA THR A 459 5.77 -3.73 18.72
C THR A 459 5.98 -2.81 17.52
N ARG A 460 6.80 -1.76 17.63
CA ARG A 460 7.09 -0.89 16.47
C ARG A 460 7.65 -1.69 15.30
N LEU A 461 8.61 -2.57 15.57
CA LEU A 461 9.27 -3.38 14.56
C LEU A 461 8.31 -4.36 13.86
N SER A 462 7.45 -5.07 14.61
CA SER A 462 6.49 -6.00 14.03
C SER A 462 5.40 -5.29 13.22
N PHE A 463 4.92 -4.14 13.66
CA PHE A 463 3.91 -3.38 12.92
C PHE A 463 4.48 -2.68 11.70
N PHE A 464 5.75 -2.28 11.74
CA PHE A 464 6.44 -1.76 10.55
C PHE A 464 6.61 -2.86 9.51
N LEU A 465 7.19 -4.02 9.87
CA LEU A 465 7.60 -5.03 8.90
C LEU A 465 6.57 -6.12 8.62
N TRP A 466 5.62 -6.39 9.51
CA TRP A 466 4.58 -7.43 9.29
C TRP A 466 3.15 -6.91 9.36
N LYS A 467 2.96 -5.62 9.68
CA LYS A 467 1.64 -5.00 9.87
C LYS A 467 0.76 -5.80 10.83
N SER A 468 1.38 -6.33 11.88
CA SER A 468 0.75 -7.25 12.85
C SER A 468 1.53 -7.31 14.16
N ILE A 469 1.00 -8.08 15.11
CA ILE A 469 1.59 -8.35 16.42
C ILE A 469 2.95 -9.08 16.31
N PRO A 470 3.89 -8.84 17.23
CA PRO A 470 5.16 -9.57 17.30
C PRO A 470 4.93 -11.05 17.57
N ASP A 471 5.83 -11.89 17.04
CA ASP A 471 5.83 -13.31 17.35
C ASP A 471 6.53 -13.61 18.69
N ASP A 472 6.50 -14.88 19.12
CA ASP A 472 7.04 -15.26 20.43
C ASP A 472 8.55 -15.02 20.52
N GLU A 473 9.30 -15.22 19.44
CA GLU A 473 10.75 -14.95 19.41
C GLU A 473 11.05 -13.48 19.71
N LEU A 474 10.38 -12.57 18.99
CA LEU A 474 10.57 -11.14 19.15
C LEU A 474 10.11 -10.66 20.54
N LEU A 475 8.97 -11.15 21.03
CA LEU A 475 8.48 -10.87 22.38
C LEU A 475 9.44 -11.37 23.45
N THR A 476 9.96 -12.60 23.32
CA THR A 476 10.88 -13.16 24.31
C THR A 476 12.21 -12.42 24.36
N LEU A 477 12.76 -11.99 23.22
CA LEU A 477 13.95 -11.13 23.19
C LEU A 477 13.69 -9.78 23.89
N ALA A 478 12.50 -9.22 23.67
CA ALA A 478 12.10 -7.98 24.31
C ALA A 478 11.90 -8.11 25.83
N GLU A 479 11.26 -9.19 26.28
CA GLU A 479 11.09 -9.51 27.70
C GLU A 479 12.43 -9.72 28.41
N GLN A 480 13.45 -10.21 27.69
CA GLN A 480 14.82 -10.37 28.18
C GLN A 480 15.65 -9.07 28.17
N GLY A 481 15.12 -7.97 27.62
CA GLY A 481 15.85 -6.70 27.49
C GLY A 481 17.01 -6.76 26.49
N ARG A 482 16.95 -7.66 25.51
CA ARG A 482 18.05 -7.90 24.55
C ARG A 482 17.83 -7.26 23.19
N LEU A 483 16.62 -6.75 22.91
CA LEU A 483 16.26 -6.30 21.56
C LEU A 483 16.93 -4.97 21.18
N ARG A 484 17.30 -4.13 22.15
CA ARG A 484 18.05 -2.89 21.92
C ARG A 484 19.53 -3.08 21.57
N ASP A 485 20.07 -4.29 21.74
CA ASP A 485 21.40 -4.62 21.26
C ASP A 485 21.43 -4.47 19.72
N PRO A 486 22.35 -3.66 19.14
CA PRO A 486 22.35 -3.37 17.72
C PRO A 486 22.44 -4.61 16.82
N ASP A 487 23.23 -5.62 17.20
CA ASP A 487 23.41 -6.83 16.42
C ASP A 487 22.15 -7.71 16.48
N VAL A 488 21.52 -7.79 17.66
CA VAL A 488 20.24 -8.48 17.83
C VAL A 488 19.13 -7.80 17.03
N LEU A 489 19.06 -6.47 17.09
CA LEU A 489 18.06 -5.68 16.37
C LEU A 489 18.18 -5.86 14.86
N ALA A 490 19.38 -5.71 14.30
CA ALA A 490 19.66 -5.92 12.89
C ALA A 490 19.39 -7.38 12.46
N GLY A 491 19.70 -8.35 13.34
CA GLY A 491 19.33 -9.75 13.13
C GLY A 491 17.82 -9.96 13.02
N GLN A 492 17.04 -9.32 13.88
CA GLN A 492 15.58 -9.40 13.84
C GLN A 492 14.99 -8.68 12.62
N VAL A 493 15.52 -7.52 12.21
CA VAL A 493 15.12 -6.83 10.96
C VAL A 493 15.24 -7.76 9.76
N ARG A 494 16.41 -8.38 9.57
CA ARG A 494 16.64 -9.32 8.45
C ARG A 494 15.72 -10.54 8.50
N ARG A 495 15.50 -11.11 9.69
CA ARG A 495 14.56 -12.23 9.89
C ARG A 495 13.14 -11.84 9.48
N LEU A 496 12.66 -10.70 9.96
CA LEU A 496 11.32 -10.19 9.70
C LEU A 496 11.12 -9.89 8.20
N LEU A 497 12.10 -9.26 7.54
CA LEU A 497 12.07 -8.99 6.09
C LEU A 497 12.04 -10.27 5.26
N ALA A 498 12.78 -11.31 5.66
CA ALA A 498 12.82 -12.59 4.96
C ALA A 498 11.52 -13.41 5.07
N ASP A 499 10.76 -13.25 6.16
CA ASP A 499 9.48 -13.93 6.39
C ASP A 499 8.44 -13.55 5.31
N ARG A 500 7.49 -14.45 5.01
CA ARG A 500 6.42 -14.18 4.02
C ARG A 500 5.45 -13.10 4.48
N ARG A 501 5.28 -12.90 5.78
CA ARG A 501 4.43 -11.84 6.34
C ARG A 501 4.91 -10.44 5.94
N SER A 502 6.18 -10.29 5.56
CA SER A 502 6.71 -9.00 5.11
C SER A 502 6.08 -8.51 3.80
N THR A 503 5.53 -9.39 2.97
CA THR A 503 4.77 -8.98 1.77
C THR A 503 3.59 -8.06 2.15
N ARG A 504 3.04 -8.16 3.37
CA ARG A 504 1.99 -7.25 3.87
C ARG A 504 2.47 -5.80 3.93
N PHE A 505 3.66 -5.54 4.46
CA PHE A 505 4.20 -4.17 4.51
C PHE A 505 4.58 -3.70 3.11
N MET A 506 5.18 -4.56 2.28
CA MET A 506 5.63 -4.20 0.93
C MET A 506 4.45 -3.73 0.08
N ASN A 507 3.37 -4.52 0.04
CA ASN A 507 2.16 -4.18 -0.72
C ASN A 507 1.45 -2.96 -0.12
N ASP A 508 1.38 -2.86 1.21
CA ASP A 508 0.70 -1.74 1.87
C ASP A 508 1.46 -0.41 1.68
N PHE A 509 2.78 -0.43 1.83
CA PHE A 509 3.65 0.72 1.60
C PHE A 509 3.61 1.16 0.15
N ALA A 510 3.88 0.27 -0.81
CA ALA A 510 3.87 0.62 -2.24
C ALA A 510 2.47 1.06 -2.71
N GLY A 511 1.42 0.39 -2.20
CA GLY A 511 0.02 0.70 -2.48
C GLY A 511 -0.37 2.14 -2.14
N GLN A 512 0.13 2.62 -1.00
CA GLN A 512 -0.16 3.95 -0.46
C GLN A 512 0.80 5.02 -0.98
N TRP A 513 2.11 4.76 -0.94
CA TRP A 513 3.12 5.68 -1.44
C TRP A 513 2.90 6.01 -2.92
N LEU A 514 2.74 4.99 -3.75
CA LEU A 514 2.54 5.18 -5.20
C LEU A 514 1.09 5.47 -5.59
N GLN A 515 0.18 5.51 -4.60
CA GLN A 515 -1.25 5.78 -4.77
C GLN A 515 -2.03 4.78 -5.66
N ILE A 516 -1.46 3.61 -5.95
CA ILE A 516 -2.11 2.61 -6.83
C ILE A 516 -3.40 2.03 -6.24
N ARG A 517 -3.65 2.16 -4.93
CA ARG A 517 -4.95 1.82 -4.32
C ARG A 517 -6.11 2.63 -4.89
N ASN A 518 -5.83 3.86 -5.33
CA ASN A 518 -6.83 4.75 -5.89
C ASN A 518 -7.34 4.28 -7.25
N ILE A 519 -6.72 3.26 -7.86
CA ILE A 519 -7.17 2.72 -9.14
C ILE A 519 -8.59 2.17 -9.05
N HIS A 520 -9.04 1.65 -7.90
CA HIS A 520 -10.39 1.14 -7.73
C HIS A 520 -11.46 2.24 -7.73
N SER A 521 -11.06 3.50 -7.56
CA SER A 521 -11.91 4.67 -7.69
C SER A 521 -11.92 5.25 -9.12
N GLN A 522 -11.13 4.68 -10.04
CA GLN A 522 -11.07 5.12 -11.43
C GLN A 522 -12.10 4.37 -12.27
N ASP A 523 -12.81 5.10 -13.12
CA ASP A 523 -13.79 4.54 -14.05
C ASP A 523 -13.50 5.00 -15.48
N PRO A 524 -12.45 4.46 -16.15
CA PRO A 524 -12.15 4.80 -17.53
C PRO A 524 -13.34 4.52 -18.45
N ASP A 525 -13.64 5.47 -19.33
CA ASP A 525 -14.73 5.39 -20.29
C ASP A 525 -14.56 4.16 -21.19
N GLY A 526 -15.45 3.18 -21.08
CA GLY A 526 -15.37 1.92 -21.81
C GLY A 526 -15.49 2.06 -23.34
N ALA A 527 -16.08 3.14 -23.84
CA ALA A 527 -16.14 3.42 -25.28
C ALA A 527 -14.80 3.96 -25.82
N LEU A 528 -14.04 4.68 -25.00
CA LEU A 528 -12.71 5.21 -25.35
C LEU A 528 -11.58 4.21 -25.05
N PHE A 529 -11.71 3.46 -23.95
CA PHE A 529 -10.70 2.57 -23.39
C PHE A 529 -11.21 1.13 -23.38
N ALA A 530 -11.60 0.64 -24.56
CA ALA A 530 -12.07 -0.73 -24.74
C ALA A 530 -11.08 -1.76 -24.17
N GLY A 531 -11.61 -2.76 -23.46
CA GLY A 531 -10.82 -3.81 -22.81
C GLY A 531 -10.44 -3.52 -21.35
N PHE A 532 -10.63 -2.28 -20.87
CA PHE A 532 -10.47 -1.99 -19.45
C PHE A 532 -11.58 -2.64 -18.61
N ASN A 533 -11.19 -3.45 -17.63
CA ASN A 533 -12.09 -4.16 -16.72
C ASN A 533 -11.40 -4.46 -15.39
N ASP A 534 -12.13 -4.98 -14.41
CA ASP A 534 -11.59 -5.23 -13.06
C ASP A 534 -10.45 -6.26 -13.04
N SER A 535 -10.46 -7.24 -13.93
CA SER A 535 -9.37 -8.20 -14.03
C SER A 535 -8.07 -7.53 -14.51
N LEU A 536 -8.16 -6.65 -15.52
CA LEU A 536 -7.01 -5.87 -15.99
C LEU A 536 -6.54 -4.91 -14.90
N ARG A 537 -7.48 -4.22 -14.24
CA ARG A 537 -7.21 -3.30 -13.12
C ARG A 537 -6.42 -4.02 -12.00
N ASN A 538 -6.89 -5.19 -11.58
CA ASN A 538 -6.21 -6.02 -10.58
C ASN A 538 -4.84 -6.48 -11.07
N ALA A 539 -4.70 -6.81 -12.36
CA ALA A 539 -3.43 -7.22 -12.93
C ALA A 539 -2.39 -6.08 -12.93
N MET A 540 -2.80 -4.84 -13.23
CA MET A 540 -1.95 -3.65 -13.16
C MET A 540 -1.44 -3.38 -11.73
N VAL A 541 -2.32 -3.52 -10.71
CA VAL A 541 -1.91 -3.40 -9.30
C VAL A 541 -0.91 -4.51 -8.97
N ARG A 542 -1.22 -5.76 -9.33
CA ARG A 542 -0.40 -6.92 -9.00
C ARG A 542 0.98 -6.87 -9.66
N GLU A 543 1.09 -6.33 -10.86
CA GLU A 543 2.38 -6.03 -11.51
C GLU A 543 3.26 -5.18 -10.60
N THR A 544 2.71 -4.05 -10.11
CA THR A 544 3.45 -3.09 -9.29
C THR A 544 3.84 -3.67 -7.94
N GLU A 545 2.93 -4.42 -7.30
CA GLU A 545 3.22 -5.13 -6.04
C GLU A 545 4.34 -6.16 -6.20
N LEU A 546 4.25 -7.03 -7.22
CA LEU A 546 5.27 -8.05 -7.48
C LEU A 546 6.62 -7.43 -7.86
N PHE A 547 6.59 -6.35 -8.64
CA PHE A 547 7.78 -5.58 -8.96
C PHE A 547 8.44 -5.08 -7.68
N PHE A 548 7.72 -4.33 -6.84
CA PHE A 548 8.26 -3.80 -5.58
C PHE A 548 8.71 -4.90 -4.62
N GLU A 549 7.93 -5.97 -4.46
CA GLU A 549 8.32 -7.14 -3.65
C GLU A 549 9.63 -7.74 -4.15
N SER A 550 9.82 -7.85 -5.47
CA SER A 550 11.06 -8.36 -6.05
C SER A 550 12.26 -7.46 -5.77
N GLN A 551 12.07 -6.13 -5.77
CA GLN A 551 13.12 -5.17 -5.47
C GLN A 551 13.61 -5.32 -4.03
N VAL A 552 12.68 -5.37 -3.06
CA VAL A 552 13.02 -5.50 -1.64
C VAL A 552 13.60 -6.88 -1.33
N ARG A 553 12.99 -7.97 -1.84
CA ARG A 553 13.45 -9.34 -1.54
C ARG A 553 14.79 -9.69 -2.16
N ALA A 554 15.10 -9.15 -3.34
CA ALA A 554 16.40 -9.33 -3.97
C ALA A 554 17.42 -8.27 -3.54
N ASP A 555 17.05 -7.41 -2.59
CA ASP A 555 17.87 -6.32 -2.05
C ASP A 555 18.48 -5.47 -3.17
N ARG A 556 17.65 -5.08 -4.13
CA ARG A 556 18.07 -4.28 -5.29
C ARG A 556 18.41 -2.84 -4.88
N PRO A 557 19.26 -2.14 -5.66
CA PRO A 557 19.42 -0.71 -5.53
C PRO A 557 18.07 0.02 -5.71
N ILE A 558 17.83 1.09 -4.94
CA ILE A 558 16.56 1.83 -4.95
C ILE A 558 16.28 2.50 -6.30
N ASP A 559 17.32 2.99 -6.99
CA ASP A 559 17.23 3.59 -8.33
C ASP A 559 16.77 2.61 -9.42
N GLU A 560 16.94 1.30 -9.19
CA GLU A 560 16.40 0.22 -10.04
C GLU A 560 14.87 0.29 -10.14
N LEU A 561 14.17 0.93 -9.18
CA LEU A 561 12.73 1.22 -9.30
C LEU A 561 12.39 1.99 -10.59
N LEU A 562 13.28 2.87 -11.06
CA LEU A 562 13.07 3.60 -12.31
C LEU A 562 13.73 2.87 -13.48
N THR A 563 14.90 2.26 -13.30
CA THR A 563 15.70 1.77 -14.44
C THR A 563 15.46 0.31 -14.82
N ALA A 564 14.77 -0.48 -13.99
CA ALA A 564 14.56 -1.91 -14.21
C ALA A 564 14.06 -2.22 -15.62
N ASP A 565 14.78 -3.10 -16.30
CA ASP A 565 14.48 -3.62 -17.64
C ASP A 565 13.58 -4.85 -17.59
N TYR A 566 12.76 -5.01 -16.54
CA TYR A 566 11.86 -6.14 -16.40
C TYR A 566 10.60 -5.76 -15.62
N THR A 567 9.54 -6.54 -15.82
CA THR A 567 8.30 -6.45 -15.05
C THR A 567 7.68 -7.83 -14.80
N PHE A 568 6.47 -7.89 -14.24
CA PHE A 568 5.71 -9.10 -14.00
C PHE A 568 4.39 -9.07 -14.76
N LEU A 569 4.21 -10.01 -15.70
CA LEU A 569 3.02 -10.07 -16.56
C LEU A 569 2.27 -11.40 -16.41
N ASN A 570 0.95 -11.31 -16.41
CA ASN A 570 0.06 -12.41 -16.80
C ASN A 570 -0.46 -12.16 -18.23
N GLU A 571 -1.24 -13.09 -18.80
CA GLU A 571 -1.73 -12.96 -20.18
C GLU A 571 -2.50 -11.67 -20.44
N GLN A 572 -3.43 -11.31 -19.56
CA GLN A 572 -4.27 -10.12 -19.77
C GLN A 572 -3.46 -8.83 -19.81
N LEU A 573 -2.47 -8.69 -18.91
CA LEU A 573 -1.61 -7.53 -18.90
C LEU A 573 -0.60 -7.55 -20.05
N ALA A 574 -0.13 -8.74 -20.46
CA ALA A 574 0.71 -8.91 -21.63
C ALA A 574 -0.02 -8.48 -22.91
N ASP A 575 -1.28 -8.88 -23.11
CA ASP A 575 -2.14 -8.43 -24.20
C ASP A 575 -2.28 -6.90 -24.19
N HIS A 576 -2.53 -6.32 -23.02
CA HIS A 576 -2.65 -4.87 -22.84
C HIS A 576 -1.36 -4.11 -23.20
N TYR A 577 -0.21 -4.72 -22.97
CA TYR A 577 1.10 -4.15 -23.33
C TYR A 577 1.60 -4.53 -24.73
N GLY A 578 0.92 -5.44 -25.44
CA GLY A 578 1.35 -5.95 -26.73
C GLY A 578 2.54 -6.91 -26.65
N VAL A 579 2.63 -7.71 -25.58
CA VAL A 579 3.67 -8.70 -25.35
C VAL A 579 3.14 -10.11 -25.66
N ASP A 580 3.69 -10.74 -26.69
CA ASP A 580 3.29 -12.09 -27.09
C ASP A 580 3.90 -13.19 -26.20
N GLY A 581 3.29 -14.39 -26.24
CA GLY A 581 3.87 -15.61 -25.65
C GLY A 581 3.65 -15.80 -24.15
N ILE A 582 2.86 -14.94 -23.51
CA ILE A 582 2.46 -15.07 -22.10
C ILE A 582 1.01 -15.54 -22.02
N TYR A 583 0.78 -16.69 -21.39
CA TYR A 583 -0.55 -17.32 -21.31
C TYR A 583 -0.98 -17.60 -19.86
N GLY A 584 -2.28 -17.49 -19.58
CA GLY A 584 -2.92 -17.73 -18.30
C GLY A 584 -2.75 -16.63 -17.25
N SER A 585 -3.44 -16.81 -16.12
CA SER A 585 -3.53 -15.88 -14.99
C SER A 585 -2.24 -15.71 -14.18
N ARG A 586 -1.26 -16.62 -14.32
CA ARG A 586 -0.04 -16.62 -13.51
C ARG A 586 0.91 -15.53 -13.97
N PHE A 587 1.37 -14.72 -13.03
CA PHE A 587 2.41 -13.73 -13.26
C PHE A 587 3.79 -14.37 -13.45
N ARG A 588 4.55 -13.82 -14.40
CA ARG A 588 5.91 -14.24 -14.72
C ARG A 588 6.78 -13.01 -14.86
N ARG A 589 8.03 -13.08 -14.41
CA ARG A 589 9.03 -12.05 -14.71
C ARG A 589 9.31 -12.06 -16.21
N VAL A 590 9.22 -10.90 -16.84
CA VAL A 590 9.48 -10.69 -18.27
C VAL A 590 10.48 -9.55 -18.40
N ASP A 591 11.54 -9.78 -19.17
CA ASP A 591 12.51 -8.75 -19.51
C ASP A 591 11.98 -7.89 -20.66
N TRP A 592 12.07 -6.58 -20.53
CA TRP A 592 11.75 -5.60 -21.54
C TRP A 592 12.90 -5.51 -22.55
N ASN A 593 12.55 -5.65 -23.83
CA ASN A 593 13.45 -5.27 -24.93
C ASN A 593 13.23 -3.81 -25.38
N ASP A 594 12.28 -3.13 -24.74
CA ASP A 594 11.76 -1.81 -25.08
C ASP A 594 11.87 -0.89 -23.87
N ASP A 595 12.72 0.12 -23.98
CA ASP A 595 13.05 1.02 -22.88
C ASP A 595 11.91 1.97 -22.50
N ARG A 596 10.86 2.07 -23.32
CA ARG A 596 9.70 2.94 -23.05
C ARG A 596 9.02 2.60 -21.73
N ARG A 597 9.02 1.32 -21.33
CA ARG A 597 8.32 0.81 -20.14
C ARG A 597 9.21 0.40 -18.97
N HIS A 598 10.50 0.70 -19.01
CA HIS A 598 11.38 0.37 -17.88
C HIS A 598 10.95 1.09 -16.59
N GLY A 599 11.02 0.34 -15.49
CA GLY A 599 10.65 0.75 -14.13
C GLY A 599 9.23 1.28 -13.97
N LEU A 600 9.02 1.97 -12.85
CA LEU A 600 7.69 2.42 -12.40
C LEU A 600 6.97 3.30 -13.42
N LEU A 601 7.68 4.18 -14.14
CA LEU A 601 7.04 5.10 -15.09
C LEU A 601 6.34 4.38 -16.27
N GLY A 602 6.67 3.10 -16.50
CA GLY A 602 6.03 2.27 -17.53
C GLY A 602 4.78 1.52 -17.09
N HIS A 603 4.45 1.52 -15.79
CA HIS A 603 3.36 0.71 -15.23
C HIS A 603 2.00 1.36 -15.48
N ALA A 604 1.05 0.60 -16.02
CA ALA A 604 -0.29 1.12 -16.32
C ALA A 604 -1.10 1.50 -15.07
N SER A 605 -0.85 0.89 -13.91
CA SER A 605 -1.51 1.29 -12.66
C SER A 605 -1.27 2.77 -12.36
N LEU A 606 -0.01 3.22 -12.47
CA LEU A 606 0.43 4.59 -12.22
C LEU A 606 -0.08 5.56 -13.27
N LEU A 607 0.00 5.16 -14.53
CA LEU A 607 -0.51 5.95 -15.66
C LEU A 607 -2.04 6.14 -15.59
N THR A 608 -2.75 5.15 -15.03
CA THR A 608 -4.21 5.21 -14.83
C THR A 608 -4.61 6.10 -13.67
N VAL A 609 -4.00 5.95 -12.48
CA VAL A 609 -4.36 6.79 -11.31
C VAL A 609 -3.98 8.27 -11.47
N THR A 610 -3.12 8.58 -12.44
CA THR A 610 -2.71 9.94 -12.80
C THR A 610 -3.43 10.48 -14.05
N SER A 611 -4.55 9.87 -14.44
CA SER A 611 -5.37 10.28 -15.59
C SER A 611 -6.82 10.52 -15.19
N TYR A 612 -7.61 11.11 -16.08
CA TYR A 612 -9.07 11.19 -15.94
C TYR A 612 -9.74 10.02 -16.66
N ALA A 613 -11.00 9.75 -16.32
CA ALA A 613 -11.82 8.70 -16.93
C ALA A 613 -11.85 8.73 -18.48
N ASN A 614 -11.82 9.92 -19.09
CA ASN A 614 -11.97 10.09 -20.53
C ASN A 614 -10.70 10.58 -21.25
N ARG A 615 -9.60 10.88 -20.53
CA ARG A 615 -8.37 11.45 -21.12
C ARG A 615 -7.16 11.39 -20.18
N THR A 616 -5.97 11.54 -20.75
CA THR A 616 -4.71 11.76 -20.01
C THR A 616 -4.72 13.09 -19.23
N SER A 617 -3.84 13.21 -18.24
CA SER A 617 -3.63 14.45 -17.49
C SER A 617 -2.15 14.70 -17.20
N VAL A 618 -1.52 15.58 -17.99
CA VAL A 618 -0.12 15.99 -17.77
C VAL A 618 0.08 16.66 -16.41
N VAL A 619 -0.96 17.33 -15.92
CA VAL A 619 -0.95 17.99 -14.62
C VAL A 619 -0.88 16.96 -13.50
N LEU A 620 -1.77 15.96 -13.51
CA LEU A 620 -1.78 14.92 -12.47
C LEU A 620 -0.54 14.04 -12.54
N ARG A 621 -0.04 13.72 -13.74
CA ARG A 621 1.21 12.98 -13.92
C ARG A 621 2.42 13.73 -13.39
N GLY A 622 2.55 15.00 -13.74
CA GLY A 622 3.64 15.85 -13.25
C GLY A 622 3.56 16.08 -11.74
N LEU A 623 2.35 16.24 -11.20
CA LEU A 623 2.12 16.37 -9.76
C LEU A 623 2.63 15.12 -9.06
N TRP A 624 2.22 13.96 -9.57
CA TRP A 624 2.63 12.68 -9.02
C TRP A 624 4.15 12.51 -9.04
N VAL A 625 4.85 12.87 -10.12
CA VAL A 625 6.33 12.83 -10.16
C VAL A 625 6.93 13.76 -9.07
N LEU A 626 6.47 15.00 -9.00
CA LEU A 626 7.00 15.98 -8.02
C LEU A 626 6.76 15.55 -6.57
N GLU A 627 5.56 15.08 -6.26
CA GLU A 627 5.15 14.75 -4.89
C GLU A 627 5.62 13.34 -4.44
N THR A 628 5.55 12.37 -5.36
CA THR A 628 5.76 10.96 -5.05
C THR A 628 7.21 10.55 -5.23
N LEU A 629 7.89 11.08 -6.25
CA LEU A 629 9.27 10.70 -6.59
C LEU A 629 10.30 11.73 -6.09
N LEU A 630 9.97 13.03 -6.10
CA LEU A 630 10.94 14.10 -5.82
C LEU A 630 10.70 14.85 -4.50
N GLY A 631 9.68 14.50 -3.72
CA GLY A 631 9.43 15.12 -2.41
C GLY A 631 9.20 16.64 -2.45
N ALA A 632 8.82 17.16 -3.63
CA ALA A 632 8.77 18.59 -3.95
C ALA A 632 7.35 19.02 -4.43
N PRO A 633 6.30 18.81 -3.62
CA PRO A 633 4.94 19.10 -4.04
C PRO A 633 4.79 20.60 -4.40
N PRO A 634 4.03 20.92 -5.47
CA PRO A 634 3.71 22.29 -5.83
C PRO A 634 2.82 22.95 -4.77
N PRO A 635 2.76 24.30 -4.74
CA PRO A 635 1.82 25.00 -3.86
C PRO A 635 0.36 24.63 -4.20
N PRO A 636 -0.57 24.72 -3.22
CA PRO A 636 -1.97 24.40 -3.45
C PRO A 636 -2.57 25.31 -4.55
N PRO A 637 -3.50 24.79 -5.36
CA PRO A 637 -4.11 25.56 -6.44
C PRO A 637 -4.90 26.75 -5.88
N PRO A 638 -5.00 27.86 -6.62
CA PRO A 638 -5.83 28.99 -6.22
C PRO A 638 -7.32 28.58 -6.18
N PRO A 639 -8.16 29.24 -5.36
CA PRO A 639 -9.60 28.97 -5.34
C PRO A 639 -10.24 29.17 -6.72
N ASN A 640 -11.18 28.29 -7.11
CA ASN A 640 -11.97 28.38 -8.33
C ASN A 640 -11.19 28.30 -9.66
N VAL A 641 -10.28 27.32 -9.81
CA VAL A 641 -9.62 27.06 -11.10
C VAL A 641 -10.65 26.57 -12.13
N PRO A 642 -10.81 27.22 -13.30
CA PRO A 642 -11.71 26.76 -14.34
C PRO A 642 -11.18 25.47 -15.00
N PRO A 643 -12.07 24.55 -15.45
CA PRO A 643 -11.64 23.35 -16.15
C PRO A 643 -10.96 23.71 -17.48
N LEU A 644 -10.01 22.87 -17.91
CA LEU A 644 -9.41 22.97 -19.24
C LEU A 644 -10.48 22.76 -20.31
N ALA A 645 -10.52 23.64 -21.31
CA ALA A 645 -11.48 23.58 -22.41
C ALA A 645 -11.44 22.22 -23.14
N GLU A 646 -12.62 21.75 -23.56
CA GLU A 646 -12.73 20.55 -24.40
C GLU A 646 -12.09 20.78 -25.77
N ASN A 647 -11.63 19.68 -26.39
CA ASN A 647 -11.01 19.77 -27.71
C ASN A 647 -12.08 20.00 -28.78
N ASP A 648 -11.86 20.97 -29.68
CA ASP A 648 -12.74 21.21 -30.81
C ASP A 648 -12.59 20.08 -31.84
N ARG A 649 -13.65 19.31 -32.07
CA ARG A 649 -13.64 18.20 -33.03
C ARG A 649 -13.49 18.64 -34.49
N SER A 650 -13.81 19.90 -34.80
CA SER A 650 -13.70 20.45 -36.15
C SER A 650 -12.30 20.98 -36.49
N ASN A 651 -11.50 21.31 -35.46
CA ASN A 651 -10.10 21.69 -35.58
C ASN A 651 -9.31 21.17 -34.34
N PRO A 652 -9.01 19.86 -34.29
CA PRO A 652 -8.43 19.25 -33.11
C PRO A 652 -7.03 19.80 -32.84
N THR A 653 -6.81 20.23 -31.60
CA THR A 653 -5.49 20.64 -31.10
C THR A 653 -4.91 19.54 -30.22
N SER A 654 -3.59 19.45 -30.16
CA SER A 654 -2.91 18.54 -29.21
C SER A 654 -3.16 18.96 -27.76
N LEU A 655 -3.01 18.03 -26.81
CA LEU A 655 -3.06 18.38 -25.38
C LEU A 655 -2.02 19.46 -25.03
N ARG A 656 -0.84 19.42 -25.65
CA ARG A 656 0.22 20.42 -25.49
C ARG A 656 -0.24 21.82 -25.85
N GLU A 657 -0.79 22.01 -27.04
CA GLU A 657 -1.27 23.33 -27.48
C GLU A 657 -2.34 23.90 -26.54
N ARG A 658 -3.27 23.05 -26.09
CA ARG A 658 -4.32 23.44 -25.14
C ARG A 658 -3.74 23.87 -23.79
N MET A 659 -2.77 23.13 -23.26
CA MET A 659 -2.11 23.46 -22.00
C MET A 659 -1.22 24.70 -22.11
N GLU A 660 -0.52 24.88 -23.24
CA GLU A 660 0.26 26.11 -23.50
C GLU A 660 -0.65 27.34 -23.59
N GLN A 661 -1.83 27.22 -24.20
CA GLN A 661 -2.86 28.25 -24.19
C GLN A 661 -3.33 28.55 -22.76
N HIS A 662 -3.61 27.51 -21.96
CA HIS A 662 -4.03 27.65 -20.56
C HIS A 662 -2.96 28.37 -19.71
N ARG A 663 -1.68 28.06 -19.93
CA ARG A 663 -0.53 28.65 -19.25
C ARG A 663 -0.20 30.08 -19.68
N ARG A 664 -0.89 30.66 -20.67
CA ARG A 664 -0.73 32.10 -20.97
C ARG A 664 -1.17 32.99 -19.81
N ASN A 665 -2.01 32.48 -18.91
CA ASN A 665 -2.33 33.16 -17.65
C ASN A 665 -1.13 33.04 -16.67
N PRO A 666 -0.52 34.15 -16.21
CA PRO A 666 0.60 34.11 -15.27
C PRO A 666 0.31 33.38 -13.95
N VAL A 667 -0.96 33.38 -13.50
CA VAL A 667 -1.39 32.69 -12.28
C VAL A 667 -1.36 31.18 -12.45
N CYS A 668 -1.76 30.67 -13.62
CA CYS A 668 -1.69 29.23 -13.91
C CYS A 668 -0.25 28.82 -14.20
N ALA A 669 0.51 29.64 -14.93
CA ALA A 669 1.91 29.37 -15.24
C ALA A 669 2.80 29.20 -14.01
N SER A 670 2.48 29.83 -12.87
CA SER A 670 3.32 29.75 -11.66
C SER A 670 3.40 28.33 -11.09
N CYS A 671 2.32 27.56 -11.15
CA CYS A 671 2.25 26.19 -10.64
C CYS A 671 2.56 25.16 -11.73
N HIS A 672 2.10 25.41 -12.96
CA HIS A 672 2.20 24.46 -14.07
C HIS A 672 3.60 24.40 -14.72
N ARG A 673 4.46 25.40 -14.52
CA ARG A 673 5.78 25.48 -15.17
C ARG A 673 6.68 24.26 -14.90
N ARG A 674 6.66 23.73 -13.68
CA ARG A 674 7.46 22.56 -13.30
C ARG A 674 6.75 21.23 -13.55
N MET A 675 5.44 21.24 -13.35
CA MET A 675 4.62 20.03 -13.33
C MET A 675 4.32 19.53 -14.75
N ASP A 676 3.82 20.41 -15.61
CA ASP A 676 3.39 20.03 -16.96
C ASP A 676 4.51 19.42 -17.80
N PRO A 677 5.76 19.93 -17.79
CA PRO A 677 6.86 19.28 -18.50
C PRO A 677 7.00 17.79 -18.12
N LEU A 678 7.08 17.47 -16.84
CA LEU A 678 7.21 16.09 -16.37
C LEU A 678 6.05 15.20 -16.86
N GLY A 679 4.83 15.75 -16.88
CA GLY A 679 3.67 15.07 -17.47
C GLY A 679 3.77 14.85 -18.98
N PHE A 680 4.25 15.85 -19.73
CA PHE A 680 4.40 15.76 -21.19
C PHE A 680 5.39 14.67 -21.61
N ALA A 681 6.47 14.46 -20.86
CA ALA A 681 7.44 13.40 -21.15
C ALA A 681 6.83 11.99 -21.11
N MET A 682 5.64 11.82 -20.51
CA MET A 682 4.89 10.57 -20.48
C MET A 682 3.65 10.58 -21.39
N GLU A 683 3.42 11.61 -22.21
CA GLU A 683 2.15 11.81 -22.93
C GLU A 683 1.85 10.74 -24.00
N HIS A 684 2.89 10.04 -24.47
CA HIS A 684 2.74 8.87 -25.34
C HIS A 684 1.99 7.71 -24.68
N PHE A 685 1.86 7.68 -23.35
CA PHE A 685 0.97 6.75 -22.68
C PHE A 685 -0.45 7.32 -22.58
N ASP A 686 -1.44 6.56 -23.04
CA ASP A 686 -2.87 6.91 -22.89
C ASP A 686 -3.34 6.80 -21.43
N ALA A 687 -4.63 7.05 -21.18
CA ALA A 687 -5.17 7.08 -19.81
C ALA A 687 -5.17 5.72 -19.11
N ILE A 688 -4.98 4.62 -19.83
CA ILE A 688 -4.86 3.26 -19.27
C ILE A 688 -3.45 2.68 -19.49
N GLY A 689 -2.49 3.52 -19.86
CA GLY A 689 -1.08 3.16 -20.00
C GLY A 689 -0.70 2.42 -21.28
N ARG A 690 -1.51 2.46 -22.35
CA ARG A 690 -1.10 1.98 -23.69
C ARG A 690 -0.27 3.02 -24.42
N TRP A 691 0.67 2.57 -25.25
CA TRP A 691 1.47 3.47 -26.08
C TRP A 691 0.68 3.97 -27.29
N ARG A 692 0.86 5.24 -27.66
CA ARG A 692 0.23 5.88 -28.83
C ARG A 692 1.11 6.98 -29.41
N GLU A 693 0.94 7.25 -30.70
CA GLU A 693 1.67 8.31 -31.44
C GLU A 693 0.83 9.58 -31.66
N SER A 694 -0.48 9.51 -31.45
CA SER A 694 -1.41 10.61 -31.68
C SER A 694 -2.50 10.73 -30.60
N ASP A 695 -3.00 11.95 -30.40
CA ASP A 695 -4.11 12.31 -29.51
C ASP A 695 -5.18 13.07 -30.29
N GLY A 696 -6.41 12.57 -30.31
CA GLY A 696 -7.52 13.26 -30.99
C GLY A 696 -7.28 13.56 -32.48
N GLY A 697 -6.41 12.79 -33.13
CA GLY A 697 -6.00 12.98 -34.54
C GLY A 697 -4.76 13.85 -34.75
N ALA A 698 -4.19 14.47 -33.71
CA ALA A 698 -2.96 15.25 -33.77
C ALA A 698 -1.74 14.43 -33.29
N PRO A 699 -0.54 14.59 -33.87
CA PRO A 699 0.67 13.93 -33.39
C PRO A 699 1.05 14.40 -31.98
N ILE A 700 1.56 13.49 -31.15
CA ILE A 700 2.02 13.81 -29.80
C ILE A 700 3.42 14.43 -29.86
N ASN A 701 3.61 15.52 -29.14
CA ASN A 701 4.93 16.09 -28.84
C ASN A 701 5.20 15.94 -27.34
N ALA A 702 5.99 14.93 -26.97
CA ALA A 702 6.38 14.66 -25.59
C ALA A 702 7.68 15.39 -25.17
N THR A 703 8.36 16.08 -26.09
CA THR A 703 9.66 16.70 -25.83
C THR A 703 9.55 17.88 -24.87
N ILE A 704 10.44 17.94 -23.88
CA ILE A 704 10.53 19.00 -22.88
C ILE A 704 11.98 19.44 -22.66
N GLU A 705 12.15 20.58 -22.03
CA GLU A 705 13.41 21.04 -21.47
C GLU A 705 13.33 20.93 -19.95
N LEU A 706 14.31 20.28 -19.33
CA LEU A 706 14.44 20.17 -17.87
C LEU A 706 15.90 20.42 -17.49
N SER A 707 16.14 21.44 -16.66
CA SER A 707 17.49 21.81 -16.20
C SER A 707 18.53 21.98 -17.32
N GLY A 708 18.11 22.48 -18.49
CA GLY A 708 18.98 22.67 -19.65
C GLY A 708 19.24 21.42 -20.49
N HIS A 709 18.57 20.31 -20.19
CA HIS A 709 18.58 19.08 -20.96
C HIS A 709 17.26 18.88 -21.71
N THR A 710 17.36 18.50 -22.97
CA THR A 710 16.20 18.06 -23.76
C THR A 710 15.83 16.64 -23.36
N ILE A 711 14.59 16.45 -22.91
CA ILE A 711 13.99 15.14 -22.62
C ILE A 711 12.94 14.86 -23.70
N ASP A 712 13.15 13.82 -24.48
CA ASP A 712 12.30 13.45 -25.61
C ASP A 712 11.65 12.06 -25.49
N SER A 713 11.94 11.34 -24.42
CA SER A 713 11.52 9.96 -24.20
C SER A 713 11.34 9.65 -22.71
N PRO A 714 10.54 8.63 -22.35
CA PRO A 714 10.47 8.14 -20.98
C PRO A 714 11.84 7.72 -20.43
N ARG A 715 12.73 7.20 -21.29
CA ARG A 715 14.11 6.89 -20.91
C ARG A 715 14.89 8.14 -20.49
N ALA A 716 14.90 9.17 -21.32
CA ALA A 716 15.58 10.43 -21.00
C ALA A 716 15.01 11.07 -19.73
N LEU A 717 13.70 10.93 -19.47
CA LEU A 717 13.08 11.39 -18.23
C LEU A 717 13.67 10.68 -17.01
N ARG A 718 13.78 9.34 -17.05
CA ARG A 718 14.36 8.57 -15.94
C ARG A 718 15.83 8.89 -15.72
N GLU A 719 16.60 9.02 -16.79
CA GLU A 719 18.01 9.41 -16.72
C GLU A 719 18.15 10.80 -16.10
N ALA A 720 17.26 11.74 -16.42
CA ALA A 720 17.25 13.07 -15.81
C ALA A 720 16.85 13.05 -14.33
N LEU A 721 15.92 12.18 -13.92
CA LEU A 721 15.52 12.01 -12.51
C LEU A 721 16.60 11.32 -11.65
N LEU A 722 17.59 10.68 -12.29
CA LEU A 722 18.69 9.96 -11.66
C LEU A 722 20.06 10.56 -12.05
N ALA A 723 20.08 11.80 -12.53
CA ALA A 723 21.30 12.44 -12.98
C ALA A 723 22.33 12.49 -11.84
N GLU A 724 23.61 12.36 -12.20
CA GLU A 724 24.71 12.29 -11.24
C GLU A 724 24.72 13.53 -10.31
N GLY A 725 24.62 13.30 -9.00
CA GLY A 725 24.51 14.34 -7.97
C GLY A 725 23.09 14.65 -7.49
N ASP A 726 22.05 14.27 -8.25
CA ASP A 726 20.65 14.36 -7.82
C ASP A 726 20.25 13.09 -7.05
N ARG A 727 20.14 13.21 -5.73
CA ARG A 727 19.71 12.13 -4.82
C ARG A 727 18.30 12.34 -4.28
N GLU A 728 17.50 13.26 -4.86
CA GLU A 728 16.16 13.58 -4.38
C GLU A 728 15.22 12.37 -4.47
N PHE A 729 15.38 11.50 -5.49
CA PHE A 729 14.60 10.28 -5.57
C PHE A 729 14.85 9.36 -4.37
N VAL A 730 16.10 8.98 -4.13
CA VAL A 730 16.48 8.10 -3.00
C VAL A 730 16.12 8.73 -1.66
N ARG A 731 16.36 10.03 -1.50
CA ARG A 731 15.95 10.80 -0.31
C ARG A 731 14.44 10.74 -0.10
N THR A 732 13.65 10.89 -1.15
CA THR A 732 12.17 10.82 -1.07
C THR A 732 11.72 9.43 -0.69
N VAL A 733 12.32 8.36 -1.24
CA VAL A 733 12.04 6.99 -0.81
C VAL A 733 12.33 6.81 0.69
N ALA A 734 13.46 7.32 1.17
CA ALA A 734 13.83 7.28 2.58
C ALA A 734 12.84 8.07 3.46
N GLU A 735 12.41 9.26 3.03
CA GLU A 735 11.41 10.08 3.71
C GLU A 735 10.06 9.35 3.81
N LYS A 736 9.57 8.78 2.71
CA LYS A 736 8.30 8.04 2.69
C LYS A 736 8.35 6.79 3.56
N LEU A 737 9.45 6.04 3.52
CA LEU A 737 9.61 4.88 4.39
C LEU A 737 9.72 5.27 5.87
N LEU A 738 10.42 6.37 6.18
CA LEU A 738 10.51 6.89 7.53
C LEU A 738 9.12 7.23 8.08
N ILE A 739 8.31 8.02 7.34
CA ILE A 739 6.91 8.36 7.70
C ILE A 739 6.13 7.09 8.02
N TYR A 740 6.20 6.10 7.13
CA TYR A 740 5.48 4.84 7.29
C TYR A 740 5.93 4.06 8.53
N ALA A 741 7.24 4.00 8.79
CA ALA A 741 7.83 3.26 9.90
C ALA A 741 7.46 3.85 11.27
N ILE A 742 7.55 5.18 11.41
CA ILE A 742 7.30 5.86 12.68
C ILE A 742 5.80 6.17 12.89
N GLY A 743 5.03 6.28 11.82
CA GLY A 743 3.59 6.56 11.84
C GLY A 743 3.27 8.01 12.20
N ARG A 744 4.08 8.96 11.70
CA ARG A 744 3.84 10.42 11.78
C ARG A 744 4.51 11.11 10.58
N GLY A 745 4.12 12.34 10.27
CA GLY A 745 4.85 13.16 9.29
C GLY A 745 6.29 13.43 9.72
N VAL A 746 7.16 13.69 8.74
CA VAL A 746 8.55 14.12 8.97
C VAL A 746 8.56 15.56 9.49
N LEU A 747 9.32 15.80 10.55
CA LEU A 747 9.52 17.13 11.13
C LEU A 747 10.81 17.75 10.59
N TYR A 748 11.02 19.04 10.82
CA TYR A 748 12.29 19.69 10.49
C TYR A 748 13.47 19.04 11.24
N THR A 749 13.25 18.52 12.45
CA THR A 749 14.27 17.83 13.26
C THR A 749 14.67 16.46 12.71
N ASP A 750 13.93 15.92 11.74
CA ASP A 750 14.24 14.66 11.08
C ASP A 750 15.08 14.83 9.81
N GLN A 751 15.22 16.06 9.29
CA GLN A 751 16.03 16.32 8.08
C GLN A 751 17.50 15.90 8.25
N PRO A 752 18.16 16.11 9.40
CA PRO A 752 19.49 15.57 9.67
C PRO A 752 19.57 14.05 9.59
N LEU A 753 18.52 13.33 10.04
CA LEU A 753 18.47 11.87 9.88
C LEU A 753 18.41 11.49 8.41
N LEU A 754 17.53 12.14 7.63
CA LEU A 754 17.36 11.83 6.21
C LEU A 754 18.66 12.07 5.43
N ARG A 755 19.40 13.15 5.71
CA ARG A 755 20.73 13.38 5.14
C ARG A 755 21.69 12.25 5.48
N ARG A 756 21.81 11.87 6.77
CA ARG A 756 22.66 10.74 7.19
C ARG A 756 22.29 9.41 6.55
N ILE A 757 21.00 9.13 6.39
CA ILE A 757 20.52 7.92 5.71
C ILE A 757 20.94 7.96 4.23
N SER A 758 20.72 9.08 3.54
CA SER A 758 21.13 9.24 2.14
C SER A 758 22.63 9.03 1.94
N ASP A 759 23.48 9.57 2.83
CA ASP A 759 24.94 9.41 2.79
C ASP A 759 25.39 7.98 3.13
N GLN A 760 24.65 7.28 3.97
CA GLN A 760 24.89 5.88 4.28
C GLN A 760 24.54 4.99 3.08
N LEU A 761 23.37 5.22 2.48
CA LEU A 761 22.90 4.47 1.32
C LEU A 761 23.85 4.59 0.14
N GLU A 762 24.39 5.79 -0.10
CA GLU A 762 25.37 6.00 -1.17
C GLU A 762 26.60 5.08 -1.01
N ARG A 763 27.10 4.92 0.21
CA ARG A 763 28.26 4.07 0.52
C ARG A 763 27.93 2.58 0.48
N GLU A 764 26.67 2.22 0.66
CA GLU A 764 26.20 0.84 0.74
C GLU A 764 25.51 0.36 -0.55
N GLY A 765 25.50 1.19 -1.60
CA GLY A 765 24.95 0.86 -2.92
C GLY A 765 23.41 0.91 -2.97
N ASP A 766 22.83 1.87 -2.25
CA ASP A 766 21.40 2.23 -2.25
C ASP A 766 20.45 1.05 -2.01
N ARG A 767 20.80 0.16 -1.08
CA ARG A 767 20.08 -1.10 -0.83
C ARG A 767 18.85 -0.92 0.06
N TRP A 768 17.80 -1.72 -0.20
CA TRP A 768 16.60 -1.74 0.63
C TRP A 768 16.87 -2.21 2.06
N SER A 769 17.70 -3.24 2.23
CA SER A 769 18.08 -3.75 3.55
C SER A 769 18.76 -2.66 4.39
N SER A 770 19.73 -1.97 3.80
CA SER A 770 20.40 -0.80 4.39
C SER A 770 19.43 0.30 4.79
N LEU A 771 18.48 0.65 3.92
CA LEU A 771 17.49 1.70 4.22
C LEU A 771 16.61 1.30 5.42
N VAL A 772 16.10 0.07 5.44
CA VAL A 772 15.26 -0.43 6.54
C VAL A 772 16.06 -0.48 7.85
N GLU A 773 17.30 -1.00 7.82
CA GLU A 773 18.18 -1.07 8.98
C GLU A 773 18.52 0.33 9.51
N ALA A 774 18.81 1.29 8.64
CA ALA A 774 19.11 2.67 9.02
C ALA A 774 17.91 3.38 9.67
N VAL A 775 16.70 3.17 9.14
CA VAL A 775 15.46 3.67 9.76
C VAL A 775 15.26 3.05 11.14
N VAL A 776 15.40 1.73 11.29
CA VAL A 776 15.19 1.04 12.57
C VAL A 776 16.26 1.39 13.61
N ALA A 777 17.49 1.65 13.18
CA ALA A 777 18.59 2.04 14.06
C ALA A 777 18.49 3.49 14.58
N SER A 778 17.67 4.33 13.93
CA SER A 778 17.54 5.75 14.24
C SER A 778 16.90 6.06 15.59
N ASP A 779 17.20 7.24 16.13
CA ASP A 779 16.57 7.75 17.35
C ASP A 779 15.06 7.96 17.16
N GLN A 780 14.63 8.39 15.97
CA GLN A 780 13.21 8.55 15.60
C GLN A 780 12.42 7.25 15.78
N PHE A 781 13.04 6.10 15.47
CA PHE A 781 12.42 4.80 15.62
C PHE A 781 12.54 4.24 17.04
N ARG A 782 13.65 4.53 17.75
CA ARG A 782 14.01 3.91 19.04
C ARG A 782 13.70 4.76 20.27
N MET A 783 13.42 6.04 20.09
CA MET A 783 13.23 7.03 21.15
C MET A 783 11.98 7.87 20.89
N ARG A 784 11.62 8.67 21.90
CA ARG A 784 10.53 9.65 21.83
C ARG A 784 10.85 10.89 22.65
N ARG A 785 10.22 11.99 22.27
CA ARG A 785 10.12 13.20 23.08
C ARG A 785 8.82 13.20 23.90
N ALA A 786 8.92 13.54 25.19
CA ALA A 786 7.76 13.78 26.03
C ALA A 786 6.99 15.04 25.57
N PRO A 787 5.65 15.10 25.80
CA PRO A 787 4.86 16.28 25.45
C PRO A 787 5.38 17.55 26.14
N ASP A 788 5.31 18.67 25.44
CA ASP A 788 5.61 20.00 25.97
C ASP A 788 4.49 20.96 25.54
N ALA A 789 3.62 21.33 26.51
CA ALA A 789 2.42 22.12 26.26
C ALA A 789 2.70 23.50 25.62
N ASN A 790 3.89 24.07 25.78
CA ASN A 790 4.22 25.37 25.18
C ASN A 790 4.63 25.24 23.71
N ARG A 791 5.29 24.14 23.33
CA ARG A 791 5.76 23.89 21.96
C ARG A 791 4.72 23.17 21.12
N ASP A 792 4.00 22.22 21.70
CA ASP A 792 3.02 21.40 20.99
C ASP A 792 1.75 22.19 20.61
N ASN A 793 1.39 23.23 21.38
CA ASN A 793 0.30 24.15 21.00
C ASN A 793 0.67 25.10 19.86
N ALA A 794 1.96 25.40 19.67
CA ALA A 794 2.43 26.20 18.53
C ALA A 794 2.40 25.37 17.24
N VAL A 795 2.82 24.10 17.30
CA VAL A 795 2.78 23.17 16.17
C VAL A 795 1.33 22.84 15.75
N ALA A 796 0.39 22.73 16.70
CA ALA A 796 -1.02 22.47 16.39
C ALA A 796 -1.75 23.67 15.73
N ALA A 797 -1.23 24.88 15.84
CA ALA A 797 -1.82 26.09 15.24
C ALA A 797 -1.40 26.29 13.77
N ASP A 798 -0.31 25.67 13.34
CA ASP A 798 0.28 25.80 11.99
C ASP A 798 0.07 24.56 11.09
N GLN A 799 -0.65 23.54 11.57
CA GLN A 799 -1.10 22.45 10.70
C GLN A 799 -2.37 22.89 9.92
N PRO A 800 -2.37 22.78 8.57
CA PRO A 800 -3.47 23.25 7.74
C PRO A 800 -4.79 22.49 7.93
#